data_AF-A0A2V2NI89-F1
#
_entry.id   AF-A0A2V2NI89-F1
#
_cell.length_a   1.000
_cell.length_b   1.000
_cell.length_c   1.000
_cell.angle_alpha   90.00
_cell.angle_beta   90.00
_cell.angle_gamma   90.00
#
_symmetry.space_group_name_H-M   'P 1'
#
loop_
_entity.id
_entity.type
_entity.pdbx_description
1 polymer ?
#
loop_
_entity_poly.entity_id
_entity_poly.type
_entity_poly.pdbx_seq_one_letter_code
_entity_poly.pdbx_strand_id
1 'polypeptide(L)'
;MNAGIPDNSESIGYQNHECQMILNDIPTPVLILKDGKIVYGNHASIRLLKARSPDEILHLDLSDLSPSVQPDGSSSVEGIRTLLQSSQKGKNTRFEWVFRKFDGKELSGKVTIRLSEYIGTSHAIVSIIDNTAEHHAITDILNLAEEMKKGNLRARLSDEGYSGDMFKLITGINEMLNGILHPFRDMNKVLQKIAKGDMSAHIDQVFSGEHERIRNAVNGVADVTRLMHQEISRMVDAARHGNLAVRGKPELFDGEYAETIRGINEMLDAILAPIRAGNRILQKISKGDLRERVEIECVGDHAKIKDAINAVHDWLNELIVYVTRISEGDMTADFRKASDNDQLHGPLVLMRDNMKSVISDVDMLVTAGTEGKLMTRADPSKHQGDFRTIVEGINTTLETVVKPVREAMDVSKGYAGYDFSRRMNSSVTYAGDWKAFQQALDDVGHHVSDAISLISQQIEILNLATSQAASSIRDISSGSSVLAEIAQNVSMKAEQGGDGLSQILRAMEDLAVNVSDVSSRTGEVNQISSDTNALSKKGSSLAQEAERGMMEITSSTDLVTGLVHEIMEEMGKISKISLVISDIASQTNLLALNAAIEAARAGEAGRGFAVVASEVKSLALESRQSAENISEMIEGLTKKTQAASDTMDKSVLVVREGGKALNETLGVFNQIIDSVNTVSLQMDNVAKAAEQQAAAVEEITASINEVNTLVSGTAKDAVASAAASEEAAAAIDQISDQINQVTEVTETLVVETKKFTI
;
A
#
# COMPACT_ATOMS: atom_id res chain seq x y z
N MET A 1 -19.81 52.71 -57.78
CA MET A 1 -20.68 53.51 -56.90
C MET A 1 -20.99 52.61 -55.70
N ASN A 2 -20.32 52.80 -54.56
CA ASN A 2 -20.68 53.72 -53.46
C ASN A 2 -22.05 53.32 -52.85
N ALA A 3 -22.22 52.97 -51.56
CA ALA A 3 -21.32 52.72 -50.41
C ALA A 3 -22.08 51.78 -49.41
N GLY A 4 -21.56 51.28 -48.27
CA GLY A 4 -20.29 51.51 -47.55
C GLY A 4 -20.10 50.52 -46.36
N ILE A 5 -19.32 50.90 -45.35
CA ILE A 5 -18.87 50.15 -44.13
C ILE A 5 -18.92 51.17 -42.95
N PRO A 6 -19.30 50.87 -41.67
CA PRO A 6 -18.61 49.96 -40.71
C PRO A 6 -19.53 49.05 -39.84
N ASP A 7 -19.12 48.05 -39.03
CA ASP A 7 -17.84 47.46 -38.51
C ASP A 7 -17.83 47.43 -36.95
N ASN A 8 -17.08 46.51 -36.32
CA ASN A 8 -16.95 46.19 -34.88
C ASN A 8 -18.17 45.52 -34.19
N SER A 9 -18.04 44.69 -33.14
CA SER A 9 -16.91 43.91 -32.58
C SER A 9 -17.45 42.96 -31.48
N GLU A 10 -16.76 41.82 -31.23
CA GLU A 10 -16.89 40.91 -30.07
C GLU A 10 -17.98 41.20 -29.01
N SER A 11 -19.15 40.54 -29.11
CA SER A 11 -20.08 40.48 -27.97
C SER A 11 -19.70 39.33 -27.03
N ILE A 12 -19.27 39.69 -25.81
CA ILE A 12 -18.92 38.74 -24.76
C ILE A 12 -20.15 37.87 -24.46
N GLY A 13 -20.00 36.55 -24.32
CA GLY A 13 -21.13 35.59 -24.31
C GLY A 13 -22.28 35.84 -23.29
N TYR A 14 -22.07 36.65 -22.25
CA TYR A 14 -23.13 37.11 -21.34
C TYR A 14 -24.02 38.21 -21.91
N GLN A 15 -23.65 38.82 -23.06
CA GLN A 15 -24.49 39.72 -23.85
C GLN A 15 -25.39 38.96 -24.85
N ASN A 16 -25.28 37.63 -24.93
CA ASN A 16 -26.27 36.84 -25.65
C ASN A 16 -27.61 36.91 -24.91
N HIS A 17 -28.61 37.47 -25.59
CA HIS A 17 -29.94 37.72 -25.06
C HIS A 17 -30.64 36.45 -24.56
N GLU A 18 -30.46 35.30 -25.22
CA GLU A 18 -31.05 34.02 -24.80
C GLU A 18 -30.46 33.54 -23.47
N CYS A 19 -29.14 33.64 -23.29
CA CYS A 19 -28.47 33.28 -22.05
C CYS A 19 -28.89 34.20 -20.89
N GLN A 20 -29.05 35.51 -21.14
CA GLN A 20 -29.57 36.45 -20.14
C GLN A 20 -31.01 36.13 -19.75
N MET A 21 -31.88 35.79 -20.70
CA MET A 21 -33.27 35.40 -20.40
C MET A 21 -33.31 34.17 -19.47
N ILE A 22 -32.56 33.11 -19.80
CA ILE A 22 -32.51 31.90 -18.98
C ILE A 22 -31.97 32.20 -17.57
N LEU A 23 -30.91 33.00 -17.44
CA LEU A 23 -30.35 33.37 -16.13
C LEU A 23 -31.29 34.30 -15.32
N ASN A 24 -32.09 35.13 -15.98
CA ASN A 24 -33.06 36.02 -15.34
C ASN A 24 -34.30 35.31 -14.79
N ASP A 25 -34.71 34.20 -15.42
CA ASP A 25 -35.80 33.36 -14.93
C ASP A 25 -35.39 32.39 -13.81
N ILE A 26 -34.09 32.30 -13.47
CA ILE A 26 -33.65 31.57 -12.27
C ILE A 26 -34.24 32.27 -11.03
N PRO A 27 -35.08 31.58 -10.21
CA PRO A 27 -35.75 32.21 -9.07
C PRO A 27 -34.79 32.51 -7.92
N THR A 28 -33.64 31.83 -7.87
CA THR A 28 -32.57 32.08 -6.91
C THR A 28 -31.77 33.32 -7.32
N PRO A 29 -31.49 34.25 -6.39
CA PRO A 29 -30.54 35.35 -6.57
C PRO A 29 -29.15 34.85 -7.02
N VAL A 30 -28.74 35.22 -8.24
CA VAL A 30 -27.44 34.87 -8.83
C VAL A 30 -26.76 36.10 -9.41
N LEU A 31 -25.51 36.31 -8.98
CA LEU A 31 -24.56 37.29 -9.49
C LEU A 31 -23.44 36.59 -10.25
N ILE A 32 -22.87 37.22 -11.28
CA ILE A 32 -21.64 36.78 -11.94
C ILE A 32 -20.63 37.92 -11.84
N LEU A 33 -19.43 37.61 -11.37
CA LEU A 33 -18.31 38.52 -11.26
C LEU A 33 -17.24 38.19 -12.30
N LYS A 34 -16.51 39.20 -12.77
CA LYS A 34 -15.26 39.10 -13.54
C LYS A 34 -14.24 40.00 -12.87
N ASP A 35 -13.01 39.51 -12.67
CA ASP A 35 -11.92 40.26 -12.02
C ASP A 35 -12.31 40.89 -10.66
N GLY A 36 -13.13 40.16 -9.88
CA GLY A 36 -13.65 40.58 -8.57
C GLY A 36 -14.89 41.49 -8.61
N LYS A 37 -15.28 42.00 -9.79
CA LYS A 37 -16.39 42.95 -9.96
C LYS A 37 -17.61 42.30 -10.58
N ILE A 38 -18.80 42.66 -10.11
CA ILE A 38 -20.07 42.17 -10.66
C ILE A 38 -20.20 42.63 -12.12
N VAL A 39 -20.41 41.69 -13.04
CA VAL A 39 -20.65 41.92 -14.48
C VAL A 39 -22.05 41.50 -14.93
N TYR A 40 -22.78 40.77 -14.09
CA TYR A 40 -24.17 40.41 -14.30
C TYR A 40 -24.84 40.12 -12.95
N GLY A 41 -26.12 40.45 -12.84
CA GLY A 41 -26.97 39.97 -11.75
C GLY A 41 -28.38 39.74 -12.26
N ASN A 42 -28.97 38.61 -11.88
CA ASN A 42 -30.30 38.25 -12.36
C ASN A 42 -31.41 39.03 -11.65
N HIS A 43 -32.62 39.05 -12.23
CA HIS A 43 -33.80 39.68 -11.64
C HIS A 43 -34.06 39.29 -10.17
N ALA A 44 -33.72 38.07 -9.76
CA ALA A 44 -33.83 37.65 -8.37
C ALA A 44 -32.81 38.36 -7.44
N SER A 45 -31.56 38.53 -7.86
CA SER A 45 -30.55 39.30 -7.10
C SER A 45 -30.88 40.80 -7.00
N ILE A 46 -31.43 41.40 -8.05
CA ILE A 46 -31.90 42.79 -8.03
C ILE A 46 -33.01 42.96 -6.97
N ARG A 47 -34.01 42.05 -6.97
CA ARG A 47 -35.11 42.06 -5.98
C ARG A 47 -34.64 41.77 -4.55
N LEU A 48 -33.65 40.91 -4.37
CA LEU A 48 -33.07 40.58 -3.06
C LEU A 48 -32.30 41.77 -2.48
N LEU A 49 -31.38 42.35 -3.27
CA LEU A 49 -30.53 43.48 -2.86
C LEU A 49 -31.28 44.82 -2.82
N LYS A 50 -32.50 44.89 -3.38
CA LYS A 50 -33.33 46.11 -3.52
C LYS A 50 -32.70 47.20 -4.41
N ALA A 51 -31.84 46.81 -5.34
CA ALA A 51 -31.36 47.69 -6.41
C ALA A 51 -32.51 48.06 -7.37
N ARG A 52 -32.46 49.26 -7.93
CA ARG A 52 -33.51 49.82 -8.82
C ARG A 52 -33.36 49.36 -10.27
N SER A 53 -32.13 49.12 -10.71
CA SER A 53 -31.79 48.60 -12.02
C SER A 53 -30.57 47.66 -11.91
N PRO A 54 -30.29 46.82 -12.92
CA PRO A 54 -29.06 46.03 -12.97
C PRO A 54 -27.80 46.90 -12.85
N ASP A 55 -27.80 48.09 -13.46
CA ASP A 55 -26.63 48.97 -13.50
C ASP A 55 -26.17 49.46 -12.12
N GLU A 56 -27.06 49.52 -11.11
CA GLU A 56 -26.68 49.90 -9.73
C GLU A 56 -25.78 48.86 -9.04
N ILE A 57 -25.77 47.60 -9.49
CA ILE A 57 -24.89 46.55 -8.94
C ILE A 57 -23.70 46.23 -9.84
N LEU A 58 -23.69 46.68 -11.10
CA LEU A 58 -22.57 46.42 -12.01
C LEU A 58 -21.30 47.17 -11.54
N HIS A 59 -20.15 46.53 -11.77
CA HIS A 59 -18.81 47.00 -11.43
C HIS A 59 -18.48 47.18 -9.93
N LEU A 60 -19.43 46.91 -9.03
CA LEU A 60 -19.21 46.83 -7.58
C LEU A 60 -18.49 45.52 -7.18
N ASP A 61 -17.80 45.55 -6.04
CA ASP A 61 -17.35 44.37 -5.32
C ASP A 61 -18.48 43.89 -4.38
N LEU A 62 -18.52 42.59 -4.04
CA LEU A 62 -19.52 42.08 -3.07
C LEU A 62 -19.33 42.66 -1.66
N SER A 63 -18.12 43.13 -1.35
CA SER A 63 -17.84 43.83 -0.10
C SER A 63 -18.44 45.24 -0.05
N ASP A 64 -18.68 45.90 -1.19
CA ASP A 64 -19.45 47.16 -1.27
C ASP A 64 -20.94 46.93 -0.91
N LEU A 65 -21.42 45.70 -1.10
CA LEU A 65 -22.77 45.25 -0.77
C LEU A 65 -22.88 44.65 0.65
N SER A 66 -21.93 44.96 1.52
CA SER A 66 -21.82 44.40 2.88
C SER A 66 -21.65 45.50 3.94
N PRO A 67 -21.99 45.26 5.23
CA PRO A 67 -21.52 46.12 6.32
C PRO A 67 -19.99 46.05 6.41
N SER A 68 -19.34 47.02 7.08
CA SER A 68 -17.88 47.07 7.19
C SER A 68 -17.25 45.89 7.94
N VAL A 69 -18.01 45.25 8.83
CA VAL A 69 -17.62 44.11 9.64
C VAL A 69 -18.78 43.12 9.69
N GLN A 70 -18.51 41.82 9.64
CA GLN A 70 -19.49 40.75 9.74
C GLN A 70 -19.83 40.41 11.22
N PRO A 71 -20.91 39.66 11.52
CA PRO A 71 -21.29 39.32 12.89
C PRO A 71 -20.25 38.53 13.69
N ASP A 72 -19.28 37.89 13.02
CA ASP A 72 -18.14 37.19 13.63
C ASP A 72 -16.94 38.12 13.96
N GLY A 73 -17.04 39.41 13.62
CA GLY A 73 -15.98 40.41 13.81
C GLY A 73 -14.99 40.53 12.65
N SER A 74 -15.14 39.77 11.57
CA SER A 74 -14.25 39.81 10.41
C SER A 74 -14.51 41.00 9.47
N SER A 75 -13.47 41.50 8.80
CA SER A 75 -13.57 42.59 7.81
C SER A 75 -14.19 42.07 6.50
N SER A 76 -15.30 42.67 6.06
CA SER A 76 -16.01 42.22 4.85
C SER A 76 -15.17 42.29 3.57
N VAL A 77 -14.30 43.31 3.44
CA VAL A 77 -13.43 43.48 2.26
C VAL A 77 -12.38 42.39 2.18
N GLU A 78 -11.69 42.11 3.28
CA GLU A 78 -10.62 41.12 3.30
C GLU A 78 -11.17 39.69 3.32
N GLY A 79 -12.32 39.48 3.96
CA GLY A 79 -13.06 38.22 3.93
C GLY A 79 -13.46 37.82 2.50
N ILE A 80 -14.07 38.72 1.73
CA ILE A 80 -14.48 38.42 0.35
C ILE A 80 -13.28 38.23 -0.58
N ARG A 81 -12.21 39.04 -0.46
CA ARG A 81 -10.96 38.80 -1.21
C ARG A 81 -10.40 37.41 -0.91
N THR A 82 -10.35 37.02 0.36
CA THR A 82 -9.85 35.70 0.80
C THR A 82 -10.74 34.56 0.28
N LEU A 83 -12.07 34.71 0.35
CA LEU A 83 -13.03 33.72 -0.15
C LEU A 83 -12.95 33.55 -1.68
N LEU A 84 -12.70 34.61 -2.44
CA LEU A 84 -12.49 34.54 -3.88
C LEU A 84 -11.13 33.90 -4.25
N GLN A 85 -10.05 34.21 -3.53
CA GLN A 85 -8.73 33.62 -3.76
C GLN A 85 -8.63 32.13 -3.34
N SER A 86 -9.29 31.74 -2.25
CA SER A 86 -9.29 30.37 -1.74
C SER A 86 -10.26 29.43 -2.46
N SER A 87 -11.21 29.98 -3.22
CA SER A 87 -12.15 29.19 -4.02
C SER A 87 -11.42 28.46 -5.17
N GLN A 88 -11.65 27.15 -5.30
CA GLN A 88 -11.06 26.34 -6.37
C GLN A 88 -11.97 26.28 -7.60
N LYS A 89 -11.39 26.36 -8.80
CA LYS A 89 -12.11 26.25 -10.08
C LYS A 89 -13.01 25.02 -10.10
N GLY A 90 -14.31 25.22 -10.38
CA GLY A 90 -15.31 24.16 -10.45
C GLY A 90 -15.98 23.73 -9.13
N LYS A 91 -15.43 24.06 -7.94
CA LYS A 91 -16.03 23.75 -6.63
C LYS A 91 -16.92 24.90 -6.10
N ASN A 92 -17.88 24.54 -5.24
CA ASN A 92 -18.77 25.48 -4.56
C ASN A 92 -18.25 25.78 -3.14
N THR A 93 -17.97 27.05 -2.84
CA THR A 93 -17.64 27.54 -1.49
C THR A 93 -18.91 28.08 -0.84
N ARG A 94 -19.28 27.62 0.36
CA ARG A 94 -20.51 28.02 1.07
C ARG A 94 -20.22 28.64 2.44
N PHE A 95 -20.95 29.69 2.79
CA PHE A 95 -20.84 30.39 4.07
C PHE A 95 -22.13 31.19 4.37
N GLU A 96 -22.33 31.62 5.62
CA GLU A 96 -23.33 32.65 5.94
C GLU A 96 -22.67 34.02 5.88
N TRP A 97 -23.41 35.03 5.44
CA TRP A 97 -22.91 36.38 5.23
C TRP A 97 -24.04 37.40 5.42
N VAL A 98 -23.73 38.52 6.06
CA VAL A 98 -24.64 39.65 6.12
C VAL A 98 -24.32 40.61 4.98
N PHE A 99 -25.30 40.87 4.14
CA PHE A 99 -25.27 41.91 3.12
C PHE A 99 -26.00 43.15 3.61
N ARG A 100 -25.67 44.30 3.03
CA ARG A 100 -26.44 45.54 3.16
C ARG A 100 -27.19 45.79 1.85
N LYS A 101 -28.51 45.76 1.92
CA LYS A 101 -29.40 46.08 0.79
C LYS A 101 -29.34 47.58 0.49
N PHE A 102 -29.70 47.97 -0.74
CA PHE A 102 -29.75 49.38 -1.16
C PHE A 102 -30.84 50.20 -0.46
N ASP A 103 -31.77 49.56 0.24
CA ASP A 103 -32.72 50.21 1.16
C ASP A 103 -32.11 50.49 2.57
N GLY A 104 -30.82 50.19 2.75
CA GLY A 104 -30.07 50.36 3.99
C GLY A 104 -30.25 49.25 5.01
N LYS A 105 -31.16 48.29 4.78
CA LYS A 105 -31.40 47.19 5.72
C LYS A 105 -30.39 46.06 5.52
N GLU A 106 -30.02 45.44 6.63
CA GLU A 106 -29.18 44.25 6.59
C GLU A 106 -30.01 43.02 6.16
N LEU A 107 -29.29 42.05 5.61
CA LEU A 107 -29.80 40.83 5.00
C LEU A 107 -28.88 39.70 5.44
N SER A 108 -29.34 38.83 6.32
CA SER A 108 -28.63 37.58 6.58
C SER A 108 -28.87 36.64 5.40
N GLY A 109 -27.81 36.12 4.82
CA GLY A 109 -27.90 35.24 3.65
C GLY A 109 -26.91 34.08 3.67
N LYS A 110 -27.38 32.90 3.27
CA LYS A 110 -26.54 31.75 2.92
C LYS A 110 -26.01 31.94 1.50
N VAL A 111 -24.69 32.07 1.37
CA VAL A 111 -23.98 32.38 0.13
C VAL A 111 -23.32 31.13 -0.44
N THR A 112 -23.28 31.00 -1.76
CA THR A 112 -22.48 29.99 -2.48
C THR A 112 -21.71 30.65 -3.62
N ILE A 113 -20.37 30.55 -3.63
CA ILE A 113 -19.49 31.05 -4.71
C ILE A 113 -18.93 29.87 -5.52
N ARG A 114 -18.83 30.01 -6.85
CA ARG A 114 -18.22 29.02 -7.76
C ARG A 114 -17.42 29.69 -8.88
N LEU A 115 -16.15 29.33 -9.05
CA LEU A 115 -15.30 29.83 -10.15
C LEU A 115 -15.44 29.01 -11.44
N SER A 116 -15.50 29.70 -12.59
CA SER A 116 -15.63 29.18 -13.95
C SER A 116 -14.78 29.99 -14.94
N GLU A 117 -14.38 29.43 -16.08
CA GLU A 117 -13.56 30.13 -17.08
C GLU A 117 -14.17 29.99 -18.48
N TYR A 118 -14.25 31.10 -19.22
CA TYR A 118 -14.88 31.17 -20.53
C TYR A 118 -14.07 32.11 -21.45
N ILE A 119 -13.72 31.63 -22.65
CA ILE A 119 -12.89 32.35 -23.65
C ILE A 119 -11.69 33.07 -22.99
N GLY A 120 -10.87 32.32 -22.26
CA GLY A 120 -9.66 32.82 -21.60
C GLY A 120 -9.85 33.82 -20.47
N THR A 121 -11.06 34.02 -19.94
CA THR A 121 -11.32 34.91 -18.79
C THR A 121 -12.09 34.22 -17.66
N SER A 122 -11.64 34.46 -16.43
CA SER A 122 -12.16 33.84 -15.20
C SER A 122 -13.34 34.63 -14.63
N HIS A 123 -14.37 33.90 -14.19
CA HIS A 123 -15.63 34.44 -13.69
C HIS A 123 -16.09 33.70 -12.43
N ALA A 124 -16.73 34.39 -11.49
CA ALA A 124 -17.29 33.81 -10.27
C ALA A 124 -18.82 33.89 -10.27
N ILE A 125 -19.51 32.77 -10.15
CA ILE A 125 -20.97 32.70 -10.00
C ILE A 125 -21.29 32.68 -8.51
N VAL A 126 -22.15 33.57 -8.04
CA VAL A 126 -22.49 33.75 -6.62
C VAL A 126 -24.00 33.67 -6.41
N SER A 127 -24.45 32.71 -5.61
CA SER A 127 -25.85 32.48 -5.27
C SER A 127 -26.12 32.88 -3.82
N ILE A 128 -27.25 33.54 -3.54
CA ILE A 128 -27.60 34.02 -2.19
C ILE A 128 -29.04 33.57 -1.80
N ILE A 129 -29.24 33.12 -0.57
CA ILE A 129 -30.54 32.72 0.00
C ILE A 129 -30.77 33.48 1.32
N ASP A 130 -31.85 34.26 1.43
CA ASP A 130 -32.22 35.00 2.66
C ASP A 130 -32.64 34.05 3.80
N ASN A 131 -32.06 34.21 4.99
CA ASN A 131 -32.47 33.49 6.22
C ASN A 131 -32.83 34.42 7.39
N THR A 132 -33.04 35.72 7.13
CA THR A 132 -33.21 36.76 8.18
C THR A 132 -34.39 36.47 9.13
N ALA A 133 -35.51 35.94 8.62
CA ALA A 133 -36.71 35.68 9.42
C ALA A 133 -36.57 34.50 10.41
N GLU A 134 -35.71 33.52 10.12
CA GLU A 134 -35.51 32.35 11.00
C GLU A 134 -34.79 32.75 12.29
N HIS A 135 -33.84 33.69 12.20
CA HIS A 135 -32.98 34.09 13.31
C HIS A 135 -33.74 34.94 14.36
N HIS A 136 -34.66 35.81 13.92
CA HIS A 136 -35.49 36.60 14.83
C HIS A 136 -36.47 35.71 15.63
N ALA A 137 -37.13 34.74 14.99
CA ALA A 137 -38.17 33.93 15.63
C ALA A 137 -37.66 33.15 16.86
N ILE A 138 -36.44 32.64 16.79
CA ILE A 138 -35.79 31.93 17.91
C ILE A 138 -35.59 32.86 19.11
N THR A 139 -35.24 34.12 18.87
CA THR A 139 -34.98 35.13 19.91
C THR A 139 -36.28 35.49 20.64
N ASP A 140 -37.38 35.69 19.91
CA ASP A 140 -38.67 36.03 20.50
C ASP A 140 -39.25 34.90 21.36
N ILE A 141 -39.16 33.64 20.89
CA ILE A 141 -39.64 32.46 21.62
C ILE A 141 -38.93 32.28 22.95
N LEU A 142 -37.60 32.50 23.00
CA LEU A 142 -36.83 32.44 24.25
C LEU A 142 -37.25 33.53 25.25
N ASN A 143 -37.61 34.72 24.77
CA ASN A 143 -38.11 35.80 25.64
C ASN A 143 -39.49 35.49 26.24
N LEU A 144 -40.43 34.89 25.48
CA LEU A 144 -41.74 34.50 26.03
C LEU A 144 -41.61 33.46 27.15
N ALA A 145 -40.72 32.48 26.98
CA ALA A 145 -40.53 31.41 27.96
C ALA A 145 -40.13 31.94 29.35
N GLU A 146 -39.24 32.94 29.39
CA GLU A 146 -38.74 33.49 30.66
C GLU A 146 -39.75 34.44 31.34
N GLU A 147 -40.66 35.07 30.59
CA GLU A 147 -41.80 35.82 31.17
C GLU A 147 -42.84 34.89 31.82
N MET A 148 -43.15 33.75 31.19
CA MET A 148 -44.07 32.76 31.75
C MET A 148 -43.54 32.18 33.07
N LYS A 149 -42.23 31.92 33.15
CA LYS A 149 -41.54 31.42 34.35
C LYS A 149 -41.56 32.40 35.53
N LYS A 150 -41.62 33.72 35.26
CA LYS A 150 -41.81 34.77 36.29
C LYS A 150 -43.27 34.93 36.75
N GLY A 151 -44.20 34.12 36.21
CA GLY A 151 -45.62 34.21 36.51
C GLY A 151 -46.37 35.30 35.74
N ASN A 152 -45.76 35.91 34.71
CA ASN A 152 -46.44 36.87 33.84
C ASN A 152 -47.30 36.14 32.79
N LEU A 153 -48.42 35.56 33.25
CA LEU A 153 -49.37 34.78 32.44
C LEU A 153 -50.09 35.59 31.33
N ARG A 154 -49.76 36.88 31.17
CA ARG A 154 -50.26 37.79 30.12
C ARG A 154 -49.29 37.99 28.95
N ALA A 155 -48.02 37.61 29.06
CA ALA A 155 -47.05 37.74 27.98
C ALA A 155 -47.44 36.89 26.76
N ARG A 156 -47.20 37.40 25.54
CA ARG A 156 -47.54 36.76 24.25
C ARG A 156 -46.46 37.11 23.22
N LEU A 157 -46.29 36.27 22.20
CA LEU A 157 -45.40 36.54 21.07
C LEU A 157 -46.06 37.50 20.07
N SER A 158 -45.26 38.36 19.42
CA SER A 158 -45.71 39.20 18.30
C SER A 158 -45.65 38.44 16.98
N ASP A 159 -46.65 38.61 16.13
CA ASP A 159 -46.74 38.02 14.79
C ASP A 159 -46.24 38.96 13.67
N GLU A 160 -45.97 40.23 13.99
CA GLU A 160 -45.44 41.22 13.05
C GLU A 160 -44.05 40.83 12.49
N GLY A 161 -43.95 40.77 11.16
CA GLY A 161 -42.69 40.51 10.44
C GLY A 161 -42.46 39.05 10.05
N TYR A 162 -43.23 38.11 10.59
CA TYR A 162 -43.17 36.69 10.23
C TYR A 162 -44.18 36.33 9.13
N SER A 163 -43.84 35.37 8.27
CA SER A 163 -44.74 34.86 7.23
C SER A 163 -44.48 33.37 6.96
N GLY A 164 -45.37 32.72 6.21
CA GLY A 164 -45.29 31.29 5.96
C GLY A 164 -45.44 30.46 7.24
N ASP A 165 -44.60 29.45 7.41
CA ASP A 165 -44.72 28.51 8.52
C ASP A 165 -44.28 29.09 9.88
N MET A 166 -43.45 30.14 9.92
CA MET A 166 -43.11 30.82 11.18
C MET A 166 -44.29 31.61 11.77
N PHE A 167 -45.11 32.23 10.94
CA PHE A 167 -46.34 32.89 11.42
C PHE A 167 -47.25 31.89 12.14
N LYS A 168 -47.49 30.72 11.52
CA LYS A 168 -48.31 29.64 12.11
C LYS A 168 -47.79 29.18 13.48
N LEU A 169 -46.46 29.11 13.63
CA LEU A 169 -45.82 28.71 14.89
C LEU A 169 -46.09 29.74 16.01
N ILE A 170 -45.92 31.03 15.71
CA ILE A 170 -46.19 32.14 16.64
C ILE A 170 -47.66 32.12 17.09
N THR A 171 -48.62 32.05 16.15
CA THR A 171 -50.05 32.09 16.47
C THR A 171 -50.46 30.89 17.34
N GLY A 172 -50.01 29.68 17.00
CA GLY A 172 -50.37 28.46 17.73
C GLY A 172 -49.89 28.45 19.19
N ILE A 173 -48.72 29.02 19.48
CA ILE A 173 -48.22 29.18 20.86
C ILE A 173 -49.13 30.11 21.67
N ASN A 174 -49.57 31.23 21.08
CA ASN A 174 -50.45 32.20 21.74
C ASN A 174 -51.87 31.64 22.00
N GLU A 175 -52.43 30.86 21.07
CA GLU A 175 -53.74 30.22 21.24
C GLU A 175 -53.73 29.19 22.39
N MET A 176 -52.68 28.37 22.48
CA MET A 176 -52.52 27.39 23.56
C MET A 176 -52.53 28.06 24.94
N LEU A 177 -51.84 29.20 25.10
CA LEU A 177 -51.81 29.95 26.36
C LEU A 177 -53.17 30.52 26.76
N ASN A 178 -54.00 30.93 25.79
CA ASN A 178 -55.34 31.45 26.07
C ASN A 178 -56.31 30.33 26.52
N GLY A 179 -56.22 29.13 25.93
CA GLY A 179 -57.09 28.00 26.26
C GLY A 179 -56.94 27.47 27.69
N ILE A 180 -55.75 27.61 28.29
CA ILE A 180 -55.45 27.09 29.65
C ILE A 180 -55.88 28.08 30.75
N LEU A 181 -55.77 29.39 30.52
CA LEU A 181 -55.76 30.38 31.61
C LEU A 181 -57.13 30.99 31.97
N HIS A 182 -58.15 30.88 31.11
CA HIS A 182 -59.45 31.49 31.38
C HIS A 182 -60.18 30.86 32.60
N PRO A 183 -60.36 29.53 32.71
CA PRO A 183 -61.27 28.95 33.69
C PRO A 183 -60.80 29.13 35.14
N PHE A 184 -59.48 29.18 35.37
CA PHE A 184 -58.88 29.41 36.69
C PHE A 184 -59.27 30.75 37.32
N ARG A 185 -59.65 31.77 36.53
CA ARG A 185 -60.10 33.05 37.08
C ARG A 185 -61.50 32.99 37.69
N ASP A 186 -62.43 32.30 37.05
CA ASP A 186 -63.83 32.29 37.46
C ASP A 186 -64.04 31.47 38.74
N MET A 187 -63.31 30.36 38.88
CA MET A 187 -63.38 29.47 40.05
C MET A 187 -62.98 30.16 41.36
N ASN A 188 -61.92 30.98 41.33
CA ASN A 188 -61.43 31.70 42.50
C ASN A 188 -62.46 32.72 43.06
N LYS A 189 -63.40 33.18 42.23
CA LYS A 189 -64.41 34.19 42.61
C LYS A 189 -65.57 33.62 43.45
N VAL A 190 -65.92 32.33 43.28
CA VAL A 190 -67.09 31.72 43.94
C VAL A 190 -66.73 31.09 45.29
N LEU A 191 -65.55 30.47 45.40
CA LEU A 191 -65.06 29.90 46.66
C LEU A 191 -65.01 30.95 47.80
N GLN A 192 -64.74 32.22 47.48
CA GLN A 192 -64.73 33.33 48.45
C GLN A 192 -66.11 33.70 49.03
N LYS A 193 -67.22 33.25 48.41
CA LYS A 193 -68.58 33.48 48.91
C LYS A 193 -69.03 32.38 49.88
N ILE A 194 -68.83 31.12 49.52
CA ILE A 194 -69.20 29.94 50.32
C ILE A 194 -68.57 30.01 51.72
N ALA A 195 -67.30 30.43 51.81
CA ALA A 195 -66.55 30.60 53.06
C ALA A 195 -67.17 31.62 54.06
N LYS A 196 -68.18 32.40 53.67
CA LYS A 196 -68.87 33.37 54.54
C LYS A 196 -70.23 32.88 55.06
N GLY A 197 -70.58 31.62 54.81
CA GLY A 197 -71.86 31.01 55.22
C GLY A 197 -73.03 31.25 54.26
N ASP A 198 -72.80 31.91 53.12
CA ASP A 198 -73.77 32.01 52.03
C ASP A 198 -73.71 30.77 51.14
N MET A 199 -74.57 29.80 51.47
CA MET A 199 -74.68 28.49 50.83
C MET A 199 -75.50 28.53 49.53
N SER A 200 -75.48 29.65 48.80
CA SER A 200 -76.25 29.85 47.55
C SER A 200 -75.43 30.28 46.32
N ALA A 201 -74.12 30.52 46.47
CA ALA A 201 -73.28 31.10 45.41
C ALA A 201 -72.71 30.09 44.40
N HIS A 202 -72.74 30.41 43.09
CA HIS A 202 -72.45 29.49 41.98
C HIS A 202 -71.60 30.13 40.84
N ILE A 203 -70.92 29.29 40.03
CA ILE A 203 -70.24 29.63 38.76
C ILE A 203 -71.16 29.31 37.56
N ASP A 204 -71.40 30.28 36.69
CA ASP A 204 -72.39 30.18 35.60
C ASP A 204 -71.82 29.83 34.21
N GLN A 205 -70.56 30.16 33.93
CA GLN A 205 -69.97 29.98 32.60
C GLN A 205 -69.70 28.50 32.25
N VAL A 206 -69.94 28.12 30.99
CA VAL A 206 -69.80 26.75 30.49
C VAL A 206 -68.39 26.50 29.99
N PHE A 207 -67.82 25.37 30.38
CA PHE A 207 -66.52 24.86 29.93
C PHE A 207 -66.68 23.41 29.44
N SER A 208 -65.63 22.83 28.87
CA SER A 208 -65.62 21.43 28.40
C SER A 208 -64.35 20.70 28.88
N GLY A 209 -64.43 19.37 28.98
CA GLY A 209 -63.32 18.53 29.44
C GLY A 209 -62.98 18.79 30.92
N GLU A 210 -61.69 18.81 31.26
CA GLU A 210 -61.23 19.01 32.64
C GLU A 210 -61.77 20.30 33.28
N HIS A 211 -61.88 21.39 32.51
CA HIS A 211 -62.37 22.67 33.03
C HIS A 211 -63.83 22.63 33.50
N GLU A 212 -64.66 21.76 32.93
CA GLU A 212 -66.06 21.56 33.36
C GLU A 212 -66.15 20.84 34.70
N ARG A 213 -65.26 19.85 34.92
CA ARG A 213 -65.18 19.07 36.16
C ARG A 213 -64.93 19.96 37.37
N ILE A 214 -63.99 20.90 37.25
CA ILE A 214 -63.61 21.79 38.37
C ILE A 214 -64.73 22.82 38.65
N ARG A 215 -65.43 23.32 37.64
CA ARG A 215 -66.61 24.19 37.82
C ARG A 215 -67.69 23.51 38.67
N ASN A 216 -68.06 22.28 38.30
CA ASN A 216 -69.13 21.54 38.98
C ASN A 216 -68.77 21.21 40.44
N ALA A 217 -67.49 20.93 40.70
CA ALA A 217 -66.99 20.69 42.06
C ALA A 217 -67.16 21.90 43.00
N VAL A 218 -66.91 23.13 42.52
CA VAL A 218 -67.06 24.35 43.34
C VAL A 218 -68.53 24.61 43.72
N ASN A 219 -69.46 24.38 42.80
CA ASN A 219 -70.89 24.62 43.03
C ASN A 219 -71.50 23.61 44.02
N GLY A 220 -71.18 22.32 43.89
CA GLY A 220 -71.79 21.26 44.72
C GLY A 220 -71.56 21.41 46.22
N VAL A 221 -70.49 22.08 46.65
CA VAL A 221 -70.20 22.34 48.07
C VAL A 221 -71.27 23.22 48.73
N ALA A 222 -71.91 24.14 47.99
CA ALA A 222 -72.88 25.06 48.55
C ALA A 222 -74.22 24.39 48.91
N ASP A 223 -74.75 23.54 48.04
CA ASP A 223 -76.11 22.99 48.19
C ASP A 223 -76.24 21.99 49.35
N VAL A 224 -75.22 21.16 49.58
CA VAL A 224 -75.27 20.05 50.55
C VAL A 224 -75.45 20.55 51.99
N THR A 225 -74.76 21.63 52.36
CA THR A 225 -74.77 22.16 53.74
C THR A 225 -76.18 22.61 54.19
N ARG A 226 -77.01 23.08 53.24
CA ARG A 226 -78.33 23.65 53.52
C ARG A 226 -79.38 22.62 53.93
N LEU A 227 -79.37 21.43 53.31
CA LEU A 227 -80.37 20.39 53.58
C LEU A 227 -80.18 19.77 54.98
N MET A 228 -78.95 19.78 55.51
CA MET A 228 -78.53 18.98 56.68
C MET A 228 -79.26 19.32 57.98
N HIS A 229 -79.52 20.61 58.15
CA HIS A 229 -80.18 21.16 59.32
C HIS A 229 -81.61 20.60 59.52
N GLN A 230 -82.30 20.21 58.45
CA GLN A 230 -83.72 19.82 58.50
C GLN A 230 -83.95 18.39 59.03
N GLU A 231 -82.99 17.49 58.84
CA GLU A 231 -83.20 16.05 59.09
C GLU A 231 -83.06 15.67 60.58
N ILE A 232 -82.19 16.36 61.32
CA ILE A 232 -81.90 16.07 62.74
C ILE A 232 -83.17 16.22 63.61
N SER A 233 -83.97 17.26 63.37
CA SER A 233 -85.18 17.54 64.16
C SER A 233 -86.23 16.41 64.11
N ARG A 234 -86.26 15.62 63.02
CA ARG A 234 -87.24 14.56 62.79
C ARG A 234 -87.01 13.31 63.64
N MET A 235 -85.76 13.02 63.99
CA MET A 235 -85.38 11.78 64.70
C MET A 235 -85.86 11.76 66.15
N VAL A 236 -85.81 12.93 66.80
CA VAL A 236 -85.95 13.09 68.26
C VAL A 236 -87.36 12.72 68.75
N ASP A 237 -88.41 13.03 67.96
CA ASP A 237 -89.80 12.75 68.34
C ASP A 237 -90.15 11.26 68.33
N ALA A 238 -89.46 10.45 67.51
CA ALA A 238 -89.77 9.03 67.37
C ALA A 238 -89.20 8.18 68.52
N ALA A 239 -87.98 8.50 68.99
CA ALA A 239 -87.36 7.79 70.11
C ALA A 239 -88.18 7.91 71.41
N ARG A 240 -88.87 9.04 71.61
CA ARG A 240 -89.78 9.30 72.75
C ARG A 240 -90.96 8.32 72.85
N HIS A 241 -91.31 7.61 71.77
CA HIS A 241 -92.45 6.69 71.71
C HIS A 241 -92.04 5.21 71.77
N GLY A 242 -90.82 4.89 72.19
CA GLY A 242 -90.29 3.52 72.24
C GLY A 242 -89.94 2.91 70.87
N ASN A 243 -90.28 3.60 69.77
CA ASN A 243 -89.88 3.22 68.42
C ASN A 243 -88.44 3.66 68.13
N LEU A 244 -87.49 3.00 68.79
CA LEU A 244 -86.04 3.19 68.60
C LEU A 244 -85.53 2.64 67.25
N ALA A 245 -86.41 2.33 66.29
CA ALA A 245 -86.06 1.94 64.92
C ALA A 245 -86.14 3.10 63.91
N VAL A 246 -86.71 4.25 64.28
CA VAL A 246 -86.64 5.45 63.43
C VAL A 246 -85.22 6.00 63.44
N ARG A 247 -84.70 6.31 62.26
CA ARG A 247 -83.35 6.83 62.00
C ARG A 247 -83.43 8.14 61.23
N GLY A 248 -82.35 8.92 61.25
CA GLY A 248 -82.11 10.03 60.31
C GLY A 248 -81.69 9.49 58.95
N LYS A 249 -81.73 10.35 57.93
CA LYS A 249 -81.42 10.03 56.52
C LYS A 249 -80.10 10.68 56.07
N PRO A 250 -78.96 9.97 56.18
CA PRO A 250 -77.70 10.44 55.61
C PRO A 250 -77.76 10.68 54.10
N GLU A 251 -78.61 9.95 53.37
CA GLU A 251 -78.80 10.02 51.90
C GLU A 251 -79.38 11.35 51.36
N LEU A 252 -79.57 12.36 52.20
CA LEU A 252 -79.80 13.75 51.77
C LEU A 252 -78.50 14.58 51.74
N PHE A 253 -77.34 13.96 52.04
CA PHE A 253 -76.04 14.60 52.27
C PHE A 253 -74.85 13.86 51.65
N ASP A 254 -73.81 14.63 51.33
CA ASP A 254 -72.50 14.15 50.91
C ASP A 254 -71.40 14.64 51.88
N GLY A 255 -70.30 13.88 52.00
CA GLY A 255 -69.16 14.22 52.86
C GLY A 255 -69.45 14.17 54.37
N GLU A 256 -68.71 14.95 55.17
CA GLU A 256 -68.83 14.99 56.65
C GLU A 256 -70.24 15.37 57.16
N TYR A 257 -71.05 16.01 56.32
CA TYR A 257 -72.44 16.31 56.61
C TYR A 257 -73.29 15.03 56.70
N ALA A 258 -73.00 14.04 55.87
CA ALA A 258 -73.61 12.71 55.98
C ALA A 258 -73.10 11.98 57.24
N GLU A 259 -71.80 12.08 57.54
CA GLU A 259 -71.19 11.46 58.74
C GLU A 259 -71.85 11.93 60.04
N THR A 260 -72.23 13.20 60.13
CA THR A 260 -72.86 13.72 61.37
C THR A 260 -74.27 13.14 61.59
N ILE A 261 -75.08 12.97 60.53
CA ILE A 261 -76.38 12.27 60.63
C ILE A 261 -76.16 10.78 60.94
N ARG A 262 -75.08 10.20 60.41
CA ARG A 262 -74.64 8.83 60.69
C ARG A 262 -74.26 8.65 62.16
N GLY A 263 -73.48 9.56 62.75
CA GLY A 263 -73.10 9.54 64.17
C GLY A 263 -74.29 9.57 65.14
N ILE A 264 -75.37 10.29 64.81
CA ILE A 264 -76.60 10.29 65.62
C ILE A 264 -77.35 8.95 65.50
N ASN A 265 -77.33 8.32 64.32
CA ASN A 265 -77.85 6.96 64.13
C ASN A 265 -76.99 5.92 64.88
N GLU A 266 -75.66 6.02 64.78
CA GLU A 266 -74.69 5.14 65.43
C GLU A 266 -74.85 5.11 66.96
N MET A 267 -75.12 6.26 67.59
CA MET A 267 -75.42 6.32 69.03
C MET A 267 -76.65 5.47 69.42
N LEU A 268 -77.71 5.47 68.59
CA LEU A 268 -78.90 4.65 68.83
C LEU A 268 -78.64 3.16 68.58
N ASP A 269 -77.80 2.85 67.60
CA ASP A 269 -77.39 1.48 67.29
C ASP A 269 -76.47 0.91 68.38
N ALA A 270 -75.60 1.72 68.99
CA ALA A 270 -74.71 1.33 70.09
C ALA A 270 -75.45 0.82 71.35
N ILE A 271 -76.68 1.27 71.61
CA ILE A 271 -77.48 0.83 72.78
C ILE A 271 -78.32 -0.41 72.45
N LEU A 272 -78.89 -0.48 71.24
CA LEU A 272 -79.77 -1.58 70.84
C LEU A 272 -79.03 -2.83 70.37
N ALA A 273 -77.83 -2.68 69.80
CA ALA A 273 -77.06 -3.81 69.32
C ALA A 273 -76.75 -4.82 70.45
N PRO A 274 -76.16 -4.43 71.61
CA PRO A 274 -75.74 -5.33 72.70
C PRO A 274 -76.75 -6.44 73.02
N ILE A 275 -78.00 -6.01 73.20
CA ILE A 275 -79.11 -6.85 73.63
C ILE A 275 -79.60 -7.78 72.50
N ARG A 276 -79.56 -7.32 71.24
CA ARG A 276 -80.00 -8.12 70.08
C ARG A 276 -79.02 -9.21 69.70
N ALA A 277 -77.71 -8.95 69.68
CA ALA A 277 -76.75 -10.00 69.32
C ALA A 277 -76.63 -11.05 70.42
N GLY A 278 -76.63 -10.69 71.70
CA GLY A 278 -76.63 -11.66 72.82
C GLY A 278 -77.63 -12.80 72.61
N ASN A 279 -78.86 -12.45 72.21
CA ASN A 279 -79.92 -13.41 71.95
C ASN A 279 -79.76 -14.20 70.63
N ARG A 280 -79.18 -13.60 69.57
CA ARG A 280 -78.87 -14.29 68.30
C ARG A 280 -77.83 -15.39 68.48
N ILE A 281 -76.79 -15.10 69.25
CA ILE A 281 -75.59 -15.93 69.35
C ILE A 281 -75.88 -17.21 70.13
N LEU A 282 -76.65 -17.12 71.21
CA LEU A 282 -77.13 -18.31 71.94
C LEU A 282 -77.96 -19.26 71.05
N GLN A 283 -78.71 -18.75 70.08
CA GLN A 283 -79.42 -19.58 69.08
C GLN A 283 -78.51 -20.21 68.01
N LYS A 284 -77.31 -19.68 67.79
CA LYS A 284 -76.30 -20.23 66.86
C LYS A 284 -75.44 -21.30 67.52
N ILE A 285 -74.93 -21.02 68.72
CA ILE A 285 -74.16 -21.97 69.55
C ILE A 285 -74.92 -23.30 69.71
N SER A 286 -76.22 -23.25 70.00
CA SER A 286 -77.09 -24.42 70.14
C SER A 286 -77.31 -25.26 68.87
N LYS A 287 -76.87 -24.77 67.70
CA LYS A 287 -76.89 -25.50 66.41
C LYS A 287 -75.50 -25.93 65.93
N GLY A 288 -74.47 -25.78 66.77
CA GLY A 288 -73.08 -26.01 66.38
C GLY A 288 -72.46 -24.89 65.53
N ASP A 289 -73.18 -23.78 65.34
CA ASP A 289 -72.63 -22.59 64.68
C ASP A 289 -71.93 -21.70 65.71
N LEU A 290 -70.63 -21.96 65.89
CA LEU A 290 -69.73 -21.22 66.78
C LEU A 290 -68.96 -20.13 66.00
N ARG A 291 -69.45 -19.68 64.85
CA ARG A 291 -68.71 -18.73 64.00
C ARG A 291 -68.91 -17.28 64.39
N GLU A 292 -69.94 -17.00 65.19
CA GLU A 292 -70.27 -15.66 65.64
C GLU A 292 -70.26 -15.61 67.16
N ARG A 293 -69.74 -14.51 67.71
CA ARG A 293 -69.81 -14.19 69.13
C ARG A 293 -70.79 -13.05 69.38
N VAL A 294 -71.01 -12.71 70.64
CA VAL A 294 -71.55 -11.39 71.01
C VAL A 294 -70.41 -10.39 70.79
N GLU A 295 -70.12 -10.08 69.53
CA GLU A 295 -68.90 -9.38 69.10
C GLU A 295 -68.97 -7.89 69.37
N ILE A 296 -70.17 -7.34 69.13
CA ILE A 296 -70.54 -5.95 69.34
C ILE A 296 -70.04 -5.38 70.67
N GLU A 297 -69.63 -4.12 70.62
CA GLU A 297 -68.93 -3.51 71.73
C GLU A 297 -69.88 -3.14 72.86
N CYS A 298 -69.51 -3.56 74.06
CA CYS A 298 -70.39 -3.58 75.22
C CYS A 298 -69.57 -3.09 76.41
N VAL A 299 -69.97 -1.97 76.99
CA VAL A 299 -69.31 -1.35 78.15
C VAL A 299 -70.21 -1.39 79.38
N GLY A 300 -69.61 -1.40 80.57
CA GLY A 300 -70.36 -1.47 81.84
C GLY A 300 -71.16 -2.77 81.96
N ASP A 301 -72.46 -2.68 82.18
CA ASP A 301 -73.31 -3.85 82.40
C ASP A 301 -73.57 -4.69 81.14
N HIS A 302 -73.50 -4.09 79.95
CA HIS A 302 -73.54 -4.85 78.70
C HIS A 302 -72.30 -5.75 78.54
N ALA A 303 -71.13 -5.32 79.05
CA ALA A 303 -69.89 -6.10 78.99
C ALA A 303 -70.08 -7.45 79.68
N LYS A 304 -70.58 -7.44 80.92
CA LYS A 304 -70.83 -8.65 81.73
C LYS A 304 -71.74 -9.67 81.02
N ILE A 305 -72.74 -9.19 80.27
CA ILE A 305 -73.67 -10.04 79.50
C ILE A 305 -72.97 -10.63 78.26
N LYS A 306 -72.21 -9.80 77.54
CA LYS A 306 -71.33 -10.22 76.44
C LYS A 306 -70.38 -11.30 76.93
N ASP A 307 -69.59 -11.01 77.97
CA ASP A 307 -68.51 -11.85 78.50
C ASP A 307 -69.01 -13.24 78.90
N ALA A 308 -70.16 -13.35 79.56
CA ALA A 308 -70.71 -14.65 79.98
C ALA A 308 -71.12 -15.55 78.80
N ILE A 309 -71.77 -14.98 77.77
CA ILE A 309 -72.14 -15.73 76.55
C ILE A 309 -70.86 -16.06 75.76
N ASN A 310 -69.92 -15.12 75.73
CA ASN A 310 -68.68 -15.21 75.00
C ASN A 310 -67.70 -16.21 75.61
N ALA A 311 -67.70 -16.45 76.93
CA ALA A 311 -66.88 -17.46 77.57
C ALA A 311 -67.30 -18.90 77.20
N VAL A 312 -68.61 -19.14 77.01
CA VAL A 312 -69.13 -20.44 76.53
C VAL A 312 -68.78 -20.66 75.06
N HIS A 313 -68.82 -19.59 74.25
CA HIS A 313 -68.31 -19.60 72.88
C HIS A 313 -66.80 -19.88 72.85
N ASP A 314 -66.00 -19.15 73.65
CA ASP A 314 -64.53 -19.27 73.70
C ASP A 314 -64.12 -20.71 73.91
N TRP A 315 -64.65 -21.37 74.94
CA TRP A 315 -64.24 -22.73 75.27
C TRP A 315 -64.49 -23.74 74.14
N LEU A 316 -65.65 -23.65 73.47
CA LEU A 316 -65.96 -24.53 72.33
C LEU A 316 -65.15 -24.15 71.09
N ASN A 317 -64.86 -22.86 70.91
CA ASN A 317 -64.04 -22.38 69.80
C ASN A 317 -62.56 -22.70 70.01
N GLU A 318 -62.03 -22.66 71.24
CA GLU A 318 -60.68 -23.12 71.61
C GLU A 318 -60.49 -24.60 71.27
N LEU A 319 -61.51 -25.43 71.51
CA LEU A 319 -61.50 -26.85 71.11
C LEU A 319 -61.47 -27.01 69.58
N ILE A 320 -62.29 -26.25 68.83
CA ILE A 320 -62.25 -26.26 67.36
C ILE A 320 -60.89 -25.78 66.85
N VAL A 321 -60.41 -24.64 67.34
CA VAL A 321 -59.12 -24.05 66.97
C VAL A 321 -57.97 -25.01 67.27
N TYR A 322 -58.00 -25.72 68.40
CA TYR A 322 -57.01 -26.75 68.69
C TYR A 322 -57.02 -27.87 67.65
N VAL A 323 -58.19 -28.49 67.40
CA VAL A 323 -58.30 -29.60 66.44
C VAL A 323 -57.95 -29.13 65.02
N THR A 324 -58.36 -27.93 64.62
CA THR A 324 -58.01 -27.30 63.34
C THR A 324 -56.49 -27.09 63.24
N ARG A 325 -55.85 -26.51 64.26
CA ARG A 325 -54.38 -26.32 64.30
C ARG A 325 -53.63 -27.64 64.17
N ILE A 326 -54.05 -28.71 64.86
CA ILE A 326 -53.48 -30.04 64.68
C ILE A 326 -53.66 -30.52 63.22
N SER A 327 -54.84 -30.35 62.64
CA SER A 327 -55.10 -30.76 61.24
C SER A 327 -54.36 -29.95 60.19
N GLU A 328 -54.01 -28.69 60.48
CA GLU A 328 -53.20 -27.80 59.64
C GLU A 328 -51.69 -28.01 59.83
N GLY A 329 -51.28 -28.87 60.76
CA GLY A 329 -49.88 -29.25 60.98
C GLY A 329 -49.20 -28.64 62.22
N ASP A 330 -49.87 -27.77 62.98
CA ASP A 330 -49.32 -27.16 64.19
C ASP A 330 -49.37 -28.11 65.39
N MET A 331 -48.35 -28.95 65.49
CA MET A 331 -48.15 -29.88 66.60
C MET A 331 -47.60 -29.21 67.88
N THR A 332 -47.59 -27.88 67.95
CA THR A 332 -47.29 -27.12 69.18
C THR A 332 -48.54 -26.61 69.87
N ALA A 333 -49.70 -26.66 69.21
CA ALA A 333 -50.97 -26.31 69.81
C ALA A 333 -51.17 -27.07 71.13
N ASP A 334 -51.67 -26.36 72.15
CA ASP A 334 -52.02 -26.94 73.45
C ASP A 334 -53.50 -26.70 73.74
N PHE A 335 -54.15 -27.69 74.34
CA PHE A 335 -55.56 -27.63 74.71
C PHE A 335 -55.63 -27.69 76.23
N ARG A 336 -56.10 -26.62 76.87
CA ARG A 336 -56.12 -26.58 78.33
C ARG A 336 -57.29 -27.41 78.86
N LYS A 337 -57.02 -28.25 79.87
CA LYS A 337 -58.05 -29.03 80.56
C LYS A 337 -59.08 -28.07 81.18
N ALA A 338 -60.34 -28.18 80.76
CA ALA A 338 -61.41 -27.24 81.09
C ALA A 338 -61.82 -27.26 82.57
N SER A 339 -61.78 -28.44 83.18
CA SER A 339 -61.99 -28.68 84.60
C SER A 339 -61.40 -30.05 84.96
N ASP A 340 -61.34 -30.40 86.25
CA ASP A 340 -60.85 -31.72 86.65
C ASP A 340 -61.64 -32.91 86.07
N ASN A 341 -62.88 -32.68 85.66
CA ASN A 341 -63.77 -33.67 85.05
C ASN A 341 -63.76 -33.67 83.50
N ASP A 342 -62.86 -32.91 82.85
CA ASP A 342 -62.72 -32.90 81.38
C ASP A 342 -62.30 -34.27 80.83
N GLN A 343 -63.10 -34.79 79.89
CA GLN A 343 -62.93 -36.11 79.25
C GLN A 343 -62.35 -36.04 77.83
N LEU A 344 -62.23 -34.84 77.22
CA LEU A 344 -61.80 -34.67 75.83
C LEU A 344 -60.29 -34.44 75.69
N HIS A 345 -59.68 -33.79 76.68
CA HIS A 345 -58.27 -33.39 76.67
C HIS A 345 -57.29 -34.55 76.41
N GLY A 346 -57.40 -35.65 77.16
CA GLY A 346 -56.40 -36.73 77.18
C GLY A 346 -56.13 -37.39 75.82
N PRO A 347 -57.16 -37.91 75.12
CA PRO A 347 -56.98 -38.56 73.82
C PRO A 347 -56.46 -37.62 72.73
N LEU A 348 -56.87 -36.35 72.72
CA LEU A 348 -56.48 -35.37 71.71
C LEU A 348 -54.99 -35.01 71.80
N VAL A 349 -54.45 -34.88 73.02
CA VAL A 349 -53.03 -34.63 73.27
C VAL A 349 -52.15 -35.78 72.76
N LEU A 350 -52.54 -37.03 72.99
CA LEU A 350 -51.78 -38.20 72.53
C LEU A 350 -51.69 -38.28 70.99
N MET A 351 -52.75 -37.85 70.29
CA MET A 351 -52.77 -37.81 68.82
C MET A 351 -51.74 -36.79 68.28
N ARG A 352 -51.73 -35.56 68.83
CA ARG A 352 -50.76 -34.51 68.50
C ARG A 352 -49.33 -34.99 68.70
N ASP A 353 -49.03 -35.57 69.86
CA ASP A 353 -47.65 -35.86 70.26
C ASP A 353 -46.98 -36.92 69.36
N ASN A 354 -47.76 -37.89 68.86
CA ASN A 354 -47.27 -38.85 67.85
C ASN A 354 -46.95 -38.18 66.51
N MET A 355 -47.84 -37.32 65.99
CA MET A 355 -47.61 -36.57 64.74
C MET A 355 -46.40 -35.63 64.85
N LYS A 356 -46.22 -34.98 66.01
CA LYS A 356 -45.06 -34.14 66.33
C LYS A 356 -43.74 -34.89 66.19
N SER A 357 -43.70 -36.12 66.68
CA SER A 357 -42.48 -36.93 66.69
C SER A 357 -41.98 -37.25 65.28
N VAL A 358 -42.90 -37.56 64.36
CA VAL A 358 -42.55 -37.84 62.95
C VAL A 358 -42.08 -36.59 62.23
N ILE A 359 -42.75 -35.45 62.43
CA ILE A 359 -42.32 -34.16 61.86
C ILE A 359 -40.90 -33.82 62.35
N SER A 360 -40.59 -34.02 63.64
CA SER A 360 -39.26 -33.76 64.18
C SER A 360 -38.15 -34.62 63.55
N ASP A 361 -38.42 -35.87 63.18
CA ASP A 361 -37.45 -36.72 62.47
C ASP A 361 -37.29 -36.28 61.01
N VAL A 362 -38.36 -35.79 60.36
CA VAL A 362 -38.29 -35.20 59.01
C VAL A 362 -37.49 -33.89 59.02
N ASP A 363 -37.76 -32.96 59.93
CA ASP A 363 -37.02 -31.69 60.07
C ASP A 363 -35.52 -31.92 60.35
N MET A 364 -35.20 -32.93 61.15
CA MET A 364 -33.83 -33.35 61.42
C MET A 364 -33.13 -33.85 60.15
N LEU A 365 -33.81 -34.64 59.30
CA LEU A 365 -33.30 -35.09 58.01
C LEU A 365 -33.19 -33.96 56.98
N VAL A 366 -34.16 -33.03 56.94
CA VAL A 366 -34.11 -31.84 56.08
C VAL A 366 -32.94 -30.95 56.46
N THR A 367 -32.75 -30.67 57.76
CA THR A 367 -31.61 -29.90 58.29
C THR A 367 -30.29 -30.57 57.95
N ALA A 368 -30.17 -31.89 58.17
CA ALA A 368 -28.98 -32.62 57.77
C ALA A 368 -28.74 -32.57 56.24
N GLY A 369 -29.80 -32.59 55.43
CA GLY A 369 -29.74 -32.42 53.99
C GLY A 369 -29.20 -31.06 53.57
N THR A 370 -29.74 -29.96 54.12
CA THR A 370 -29.31 -28.58 53.81
C THR A 370 -27.89 -28.28 54.32
N GLU A 371 -27.47 -28.91 55.42
CA GLU A 371 -26.10 -28.84 55.94
C GLU A 371 -25.11 -29.79 55.22
N GLY A 372 -25.54 -30.54 54.19
CA GLY A 372 -24.70 -31.49 53.45
C GLY A 372 -24.33 -32.76 54.23
N LYS A 373 -24.91 -32.98 55.42
CA LYS A 373 -24.74 -34.18 56.27
C LYS A 373 -25.61 -35.34 55.78
N LEU A 374 -25.45 -35.70 54.51
CA LEU A 374 -26.29 -36.67 53.78
C LEU A 374 -26.29 -38.11 54.36
N MET A 375 -25.42 -38.42 55.33
CA MET A 375 -25.37 -39.72 56.00
C MET A 375 -26.33 -39.86 57.19
N THR A 376 -26.97 -38.77 57.61
CA THR A 376 -27.92 -38.79 58.74
C THR A 376 -29.17 -39.60 58.38
N ARG A 377 -29.68 -40.38 59.34
CA ARG A 377 -30.88 -41.23 59.21
C ARG A 377 -31.75 -41.04 60.44
N ALA A 378 -33.07 -41.05 60.26
CA ALA A 378 -34.03 -41.03 61.36
C ALA A 378 -34.14 -42.42 62.00
N ASP A 379 -34.56 -42.49 63.27
CA ASP A 379 -34.60 -43.74 64.03
C ASP A 379 -36.01 -44.34 64.02
N PRO A 380 -36.26 -45.45 63.28
CA PRO A 380 -37.59 -46.03 63.18
C PRO A 380 -38.15 -46.58 64.49
N SER A 381 -37.31 -46.87 65.48
CA SER A 381 -37.72 -47.54 66.71
C SER A 381 -38.58 -46.66 67.63
N LYS A 382 -38.58 -45.34 67.40
CA LYS A 382 -39.36 -44.34 68.16
C LYS A 382 -40.85 -44.31 67.80
N HIS A 383 -41.25 -44.96 66.70
CA HIS A 383 -42.59 -44.84 66.13
C HIS A 383 -43.32 -46.19 66.12
N GLN A 384 -44.66 -46.15 66.11
CA GLN A 384 -45.52 -47.33 66.03
C GLN A 384 -46.55 -47.18 64.90
N GLY A 385 -47.00 -48.32 64.34
CA GLY A 385 -47.90 -48.34 63.19
C GLY A 385 -47.28 -47.67 61.96
N ASP A 386 -48.14 -47.10 61.11
CA ASP A 386 -47.75 -46.55 59.80
C ASP A 386 -46.71 -45.41 59.90
N PHE A 387 -46.66 -44.68 61.02
CA PHE A 387 -45.65 -43.67 61.30
C PHE A 387 -44.21 -44.21 61.23
N ARG A 388 -44.01 -45.47 61.64
CA ARG A 388 -42.70 -46.14 61.53
C ARG A 388 -42.34 -46.47 60.09
N THR A 389 -43.31 -46.97 59.31
CA THR A 389 -43.12 -47.35 57.91
C THR A 389 -42.73 -46.14 57.05
N ILE A 390 -43.26 -44.96 57.36
CA ILE A 390 -42.85 -43.69 56.72
C ILE A 390 -41.35 -43.41 56.94
N VAL A 391 -40.86 -43.53 58.18
CA VAL A 391 -39.45 -43.27 58.53
C VAL A 391 -38.50 -44.28 57.88
N GLU A 392 -38.87 -45.57 57.85
CA GLU A 392 -38.07 -46.62 57.17
C GLU A 392 -37.97 -46.36 55.66
N GLY A 393 -39.07 -45.94 55.02
CA GLY A 393 -39.09 -45.59 53.59
C GLY A 393 -38.19 -44.41 53.24
N ILE A 394 -38.24 -43.32 54.01
CA ILE A 394 -37.40 -42.12 53.80
C ILE A 394 -35.90 -42.48 53.88
N ASN A 395 -35.52 -43.27 54.90
CA ASN A 395 -34.13 -43.72 55.07
C ASN A 395 -33.63 -44.54 53.88
N THR A 396 -34.46 -45.44 53.33
CA THR A 396 -34.11 -46.25 52.15
C THR A 396 -33.90 -45.38 50.91
N THR A 397 -34.77 -44.38 50.68
CA THR A 397 -34.62 -43.44 49.56
C THR A 397 -33.31 -42.65 49.63
N LEU A 398 -32.95 -42.13 50.81
CA LEU A 398 -31.68 -41.41 51.00
C LEU A 398 -30.46 -42.31 50.72
N GLU A 399 -30.48 -43.56 51.15
CA GLU A 399 -29.37 -44.50 50.95
C GLU A 399 -29.11 -44.82 49.47
N THR A 400 -30.15 -44.85 48.64
CA THR A 400 -30.06 -45.07 47.19
C THR A 400 -29.46 -43.86 46.45
N VAL A 401 -29.67 -42.64 46.94
CA VAL A 401 -29.15 -41.40 46.33
C VAL A 401 -27.72 -41.09 46.77
N VAL A 402 -27.39 -41.33 48.04
CA VAL A 402 -26.12 -40.83 48.64
C VAL A 402 -24.89 -41.64 48.21
N LYS A 403 -25.04 -42.93 47.88
CA LYS A 403 -23.92 -43.77 47.43
C LYS A 403 -23.30 -43.29 46.10
N PRO A 404 -24.05 -43.09 45.01
CA PRO A 404 -23.49 -42.54 43.77
C PRO A 404 -22.90 -41.14 43.93
N VAL A 405 -23.52 -40.27 44.74
CA VAL A 405 -23.02 -38.90 44.98
C VAL A 405 -21.66 -38.92 45.68
N ARG A 406 -21.43 -39.80 46.67
CA ARG A 406 -20.11 -39.94 47.30
C ARG A 406 -19.05 -40.35 46.29
N GLU A 407 -19.31 -41.40 45.50
CA GLU A 407 -18.33 -41.90 44.54
C GLU A 407 -17.93 -40.79 43.54
N ALA A 408 -18.91 -40.04 43.04
CA ALA A 408 -18.65 -38.90 42.15
C ALA A 408 -17.86 -37.77 42.83
N MET A 409 -18.06 -37.51 44.13
CA MET A 409 -17.23 -36.57 44.89
C MET A 409 -15.78 -37.06 45.02
N ASP A 410 -15.56 -38.36 45.25
CA ASP A 410 -14.22 -38.94 45.38
C ASP A 410 -13.47 -38.95 44.04
N VAL A 411 -14.13 -39.28 42.93
CA VAL A 411 -13.58 -39.16 41.57
C VAL A 411 -13.28 -37.69 41.21
N SER A 412 -14.22 -36.78 41.47
CA SER A 412 -14.03 -35.34 41.21
C SER A 412 -12.88 -34.74 42.03
N LYS A 413 -12.66 -35.24 43.26
CA LYS A 413 -11.51 -34.87 44.09
C LYS A 413 -10.19 -35.37 43.50
N GLY A 414 -10.19 -36.53 42.84
CA GLY A 414 -9.07 -37.01 42.03
C GLY A 414 -8.76 -36.06 40.87
N TYR A 415 -9.77 -35.71 40.08
CA TYR A 415 -9.62 -34.79 38.93
C TYR A 415 -9.13 -33.39 39.37
N ALA A 416 -9.61 -32.87 40.50
CA ALA A 416 -9.11 -31.63 41.10
C ALA A 416 -7.64 -31.72 41.58
N GLY A 417 -7.12 -32.92 41.82
CA GLY A 417 -5.72 -33.21 42.10
C GLY A 417 -4.89 -33.60 40.86
N TYR A 418 -5.42 -33.37 39.65
CA TYR A 418 -4.83 -33.78 38.36
C TYR A 418 -4.73 -35.31 38.14
N ASP A 419 -5.43 -36.13 38.93
CA ASP A 419 -5.49 -37.59 38.79
C ASP A 419 -6.71 -38.01 37.96
N PHE A 420 -6.60 -37.82 36.64
CA PHE A 420 -7.59 -38.21 35.64
C PHE A 420 -7.62 -39.72 35.35
N SER A 421 -6.75 -40.53 35.97
CA SER A 421 -6.84 -41.99 35.95
C SER A 421 -8.03 -42.54 36.78
N ARG A 422 -8.64 -41.72 37.65
CA ARG A 422 -9.76 -42.12 38.53
C ARG A 422 -11.05 -42.42 37.77
N ARG A 423 -11.74 -43.47 38.20
CA ARG A 423 -13.03 -43.92 37.67
C ARG A 423 -13.97 -44.27 38.83
N MET A 424 -15.27 -44.17 38.58
CA MET A 424 -16.33 -44.53 39.52
C MET A 424 -16.27 -46.04 39.84
N ASN A 425 -16.30 -46.39 41.13
CA ASN A 425 -16.24 -47.78 41.59
C ASN A 425 -17.35 -48.64 40.98
N SER A 426 -16.94 -49.64 40.19
CA SER A 426 -17.80 -50.60 39.49
C SER A 426 -18.49 -51.62 40.42
N SER A 427 -18.12 -51.67 41.70
CA SER A 427 -18.76 -52.53 42.71
C SER A 427 -20.07 -51.96 43.25
N VAL A 428 -20.38 -50.70 42.95
CA VAL A 428 -21.65 -50.04 43.33
C VAL A 428 -22.67 -50.25 42.20
N THR A 429 -23.92 -50.56 42.55
CA THR A 429 -24.98 -50.74 41.56
C THR A 429 -25.64 -49.41 41.20
N TYR A 430 -25.38 -48.92 39.99
CA TYR A 430 -26.01 -47.72 39.43
C TYR A 430 -27.21 -48.13 38.56
N ALA A 431 -28.42 -47.78 39.00
CA ALA A 431 -29.67 -48.05 38.28
C ALA A 431 -30.26 -46.76 37.69
N GLY A 432 -30.89 -46.86 36.51
CA GLY A 432 -31.46 -45.71 35.81
C GLY A 432 -30.40 -44.64 35.50
N ASP A 433 -30.75 -43.38 35.75
CA ASP A 433 -29.96 -42.20 35.43
C ASP A 433 -28.55 -42.22 36.05
N TRP A 434 -28.37 -42.88 37.20
CA TRP A 434 -27.07 -43.03 37.84
C TRP A 434 -26.04 -43.76 36.98
N LYS A 435 -26.48 -44.67 36.09
CA LYS A 435 -25.56 -45.35 35.17
C LYS A 435 -25.07 -44.41 34.07
N ALA A 436 -25.96 -43.57 33.52
CA ALA A 436 -25.57 -42.55 32.56
C ALA A 436 -24.62 -41.52 33.19
N PHE A 437 -24.86 -41.15 34.45
CA PHE A 437 -23.97 -40.27 35.21
C PHE A 437 -22.60 -40.91 35.48
N GLN A 438 -22.55 -42.20 35.83
CA GLN A 438 -21.29 -42.93 35.99
C GLN A 438 -20.45 -42.88 34.70
N GLN A 439 -21.06 -43.25 33.56
CA GLN A 439 -20.39 -43.24 32.26
C GLN A 439 -19.91 -41.84 31.89
N ALA A 440 -20.75 -40.81 32.05
CA ALA A 440 -20.37 -39.44 31.72
C ALA A 440 -19.17 -38.93 32.54
N LEU A 441 -19.04 -39.32 33.82
CA LEU A 441 -17.89 -38.92 34.64
C LEU A 441 -16.63 -39.73 34.29
N ASP A 442 -16.77 -41.03 34.03
CA ASP A 442 -15.68 -41.90 33.58
C ASP A 442 -15.12 -41.46 32.19
N ASP A 443 -16.01 -41.07 31.28
CA ASP A 443 -15.68 -40.56 29.94
C ASP A 443 -14.93 -39.22 29.99
N VAL A 444 -15.23 -38.34 30.95
CA VAL A 444 -14.44 -37.12 31.21
C VAL A 444 -13.00 -37.48 31.58
N GLY A 445 -12.80 -38.47 32.45
CA GLY A 445 -11.48 -38.99 32.76
C GLY A 445 -10.74 -39.52 31.53
N HIS A 446 -11.43 -40.31 30.68
CA HIS A 446 -10.82 -40.84 29.46
C HIS A 446 -10.43 -39.74 28.47
N HIS A 447 -11.34 -38.84 28.12
CA HIS A 447 -11.07 -37.80 27.13
C HIS A 447 -9.99 -36.80 27.58
N VAL A 448 -9.89 -36.51 28.89
CA VAL A 448 -8.81 -35.66 29.42
C VAL A 448 -7.47 -36.41 29.40
N SER A 449 -7.42 -37.68 29.81
CA SER A 449 -6.21 -38.51 29.71
C SER A 449 -5.71 -38.65 28.26
N ASP A 450 -6.60 -38.88 27.31
CA ASP A 450 -6.28 -38.98 25.88
C ASP A 450 -5.73 -37.65 25.34
N ALA A 451 -6.35 -36.53 25.69
CA ALA A 451 -5.91 -35.20 25.26
C ALA A 451 -4.53 -34.82 25.82
N ILE A 452 -4.25 -35.12 27.09
CA ILE A 452 -2.94 -34.85 27.71
C ILE A 452 -1.86 -35.77 27.13
N SER A 453 -2.20 -37.04 26.83
CA SER A 453 -1.29 -37.98 26.15
C SER A 453 -0.88 -37.44 24.77
N LEU A 454 -1.86 -36.96 23.98
CA LEU A 454 -1.61 -36.35 22.68
C LEU A 454 -0.76 -35.08 22.79
N ILE A 455 -1.03 -34.20 23.76
CA ILE A 455 -0.22 -32.99 24.01
C ILE A 455 1.22 -33.38 24.35
N SER A 456 1.43 -34.38 25.21
CA SER A 456 2.77 -34.84 25.59
C SER A 456 3.56 -35.39 24.40
N GLN A 457 2.92 -36.19 23.54
CA GLN A 457 3.52 -36.66 22.29
C GLN A 457 3.88 -35.50 21.35
N GLN A 458 3.02 -34.49 21.24
CA GLN A 458 3.27 -33.34 20.39
C GLN A 458 4.41 -32.45 20.89
N ILE A 459 4.62 -32.37 22.21
CA ILE A 459 5.76 -31.68 22.81
C ILE A 459 7.08 -32.41 22.51
N GLU A 460 7.12 -33.75 22.51
CA GLU A 460 8.33 -34.49 22.08
C GLU A 460 8.66 -34.23 20.61
N ILE A 461 7.65 -34.28 19.72
CA ILE A 461 7.82 -33.97 18.30
C ILE A 461 8.32 -32.53 18.11
N LEU A 462 7.78 -31.57 18.87
CA LEU A 462 8.22 -30.18 18.80
C LEU A 462 9.65 -30.01 19.31
N ASN A 463 10.06 -30.65 20.41
CA ASN A 463 11.44 -30.61 20.89
C ASN A 463 12.45 -31.18 19.87
N LEU A 464 12.10 -32.28 19.19
CA LEU A 464 12.91 -32.83 18.11
C LEU A 464 13.01 -31.85 16.92
N ALA A 465 11.90 -31.23 16.52
CA ALA A 465 11.87 -30.25 15.44
C ALA A 465 12.69 -28.98 15.78
N THR A 466 12.56 -28.45 16.99
CA THR A 466 13.32 -27.29 17.48
C THR A 466 14.81 -27.58 17.55
N SER A 467 15.21 -28.77 18.02
CA SER A 467 16.61 -29.22 18.05
C SER A 467 17.21 -29.34 16.63
N GLN A 468 16.44 -29.90 15.69
CA GLN A 468 16.84 -30.01 14.28
C GLN A 468 16.99 -28.62 13.64
N ALA A 469 16.03 -27.72 13.86
CA ALA A 469 16.05 -26.36 13.36
C ALA A 469 17.24 -25.56 13.93
N ALA A 470 17.57 -25.73 15.22
CA ALA A 470 18.75 -25.14 15.84
C ALA A 470 20.07 -25.61 15.22
N SER A 471 20.12 -26.85 14.69
CA SER A 471 21.28 -27.31 13.90
C SER A 471 21.30 -26.66 12.53
N SER A 472 20.17 -26.62 11.82
CA SER A 472 20.09 -25.98 10.50
C SER A 472 20.42 -24.48 10.54
N ILE A 473 20.06 -23.75 11.60
CA ILE A 473 20.48 -22.36 11.79
C ILE A 473 22.00 -22.23 11.88
N ARG A 474 22.69 -23.12 12.60
CA ARG A 474 24.16 -23.12 12.67
C ARG A 474 24.80 -23.40 11.30
N ASP A 475 24.23 -24.32 10.53
CA ASP A 475 24.72 -24.64 9.19
C ASP A 475 24.52 -23.46 8.22
N ILE A 476 23.34 -22.80 8.26
CA ILE A 476 23.05 -21.61 7.45
C ILE A 476 23.90 -20.41 7.88
N SER A 477 24.14 -20.21 9.18
CA SER A 477 25.02 -19.16 9.73
C SER A 477 26.44 -19.29 9.18
N SER A 478 27.01 -20.50 9.25
CA SER A 478 28.32 -20.81 8.66
C SER A 478 28.32 -20.59 7.15
N GLY A 479 27.26 -21.05 6.46
CA GLY A 479 27.09 -20.84 5.03
C GLY A 479 27.07 -19.37 4.62
N SER A 480 26.35 -18.51 5.37
CA SER A 480 26.27 -17.07 5.09
C SER A 480 27.63 -16.37 5.29
N SER A 481 28.35 -16.73 6.35
CA SER A 481 29.70 -16.22 6.61
C SER A 481 30.69 -16.57 5.48
N VAL A 482 30.66 -17.82 5.02
CA VAL A 482 31.48 -18.28 3.88
C VAL A 482 31.03 -17.60 2.57
N LEU A 483 29.74 -17.35 2.37
CA LEU A 483 29.23 -16.67 1.18
C LEU A 483 29.69 -15.21 1.11
N ALA A 484 29.70 -14.51 2.25
CA ALA A 484 30.27 -13.16 2.36
C ALA A 484 31.78 -13.13 2.04
N GLU A 485 32.55 -14.09 2.54
CA GLU A 485 33.98 -14.21 2.23
C GLU A 485 34.23 -14.51 0.74
N ILE A 486 33.44 -15.41 0.13
CA ILE A 486 33.50 -15.70 -1.30
C ILE A 486 33.17 -14.45 -2.12
N ALA A 487 32.12 -13.71 -1.75
CA ALA A 487 31.72 -12.48 -2.40
C ALA A 487 32.85 -11.42 -2.36
N GLN A 488 33.46 -11.19 -1.19
CA GLN A 488 34.61 -10.29 -1.05
C GLN A 488 35.78 -10.70 -1.96
N ASN A 489 36.08 -12.01 -2.03
CA ASN A 489 37.13 -12.56 -2.89
C ASN A 489 36.80 -12.43 -4.39
N VAL A 490 35.54 -12.59 -4.80
CA VAL A 490 35.11 -12.37 -6.19
C VAL A 490 35.24 -10.89 -6.55
N SER A 491 34.86 -9.96 -5.67
CA SER A 491 35.02 -8.52 -5.90
C SER A 491 36.49 -8.15 -6.12
N MET A 492 37.40 -8.59 -5.25
CA MET A 492 38.85 -8.34 -5.41
C MET A 492 39.42 -8.94 -6.70
N LYS A 493 38.98 -10.15 -7.08
CA LYS A 493 39.41 -10.77 -8.34
C LYS A 493 38.85 -10.08 -9.57
N ALA A 494 37.65 -9.49 -9.48
CA ALA A 494 37.07 -8.69 -10.55
C ALA A 494 37.85 -7.38 -10.72
N GLU A 495 38.22 -6.67 -9.64
CA GLU A 495 39.10 -5.50 -9.72
C GLU A 495 40.46 -5.84 -10.37
N GLN A 496 41.12 -6.92 -9.92
CA GLN A 496 42.35 -7.43 -10.53
C GLN A 496 42.17 -7.81 -12.01
N GLY A 497 41.00 -8.32 -12.39
CA GLY A 497 40.62 -8.58 -13.78
C GLY A 497 40.53 -7.30 -14.61
N GLY A 498 39.96 -6.23 -14.07
CA GLY A 498 39.87 -4.91 -14.72
C GLY A 498 41.24 -4.28 -14.96
N ASP A 499 42.16 -4.40 -13.99
CA ASP A 499 43.56 -4.00 -14.15
C ASP A 499 44.25 -4.80 -15.27
N GLY A 500 44.03 -6.11 -15.33
CA GLY A 500 44.53 -6.99 -16.39
C GLY A 500 44.02 -6.60 -17.77
N LEU A 501 42.70 -6.35 -17.92
CA LEU A 501 42.10 -5.90 -19.18
C LEU A 501 42.65 -4.52 -19.60
N SER A 502 42.91 -3.63 -18.65
CA SER A 502 43.54 -2.32 -18.91
C SER A 502 44.98 -2.45 -19.43
N GLN A 503 45.73 -3.48 -19.02
CA GLN A 503 47.04 -3.80 -19.60
C GLN A 503 46.91 -4.36 -21.02
N ILE A 504 45.92 -5.23 -21.27
CA ILE A 504 45.69 -5.78 -22.63
C ILE A 504 45.28 -4.66 -23.59
N LEU A 505 44.41 -3.72 -23.19
CA LEU A 505 44.05 -2.55 -24.02
C LEU A 505 45.28 -1.75 -24.48
N ARG A 506 46.24 -1.49 -23.58
CA ARG A 506 47.50 -0.81 -23.94
C ARG A 506 48.33 -1.63 -24.93
N ALA A 507 48.40 -2.95 -24.74
CA ALA A 507 49.10 -3.84 -25.67
C ALA A 507 48.41 -3.89 -27.05
N MET A 508 47.09 -3.75 -27.12
CA MET A 508 46.35 -3.64 -28.39
C MET A 508 46.60 -2.29 -29.08
N GLU A 509 46.70 -1.19 -28.31
CA GLU A 509 47.05 0.14 -28.82
C GLU A 509 48.49 0.15 -29.38
N ASP A 510 49.46 -0.43 -28.67
CA ASP A 510 50.81 -0.67 -29.17
C ASP A 510 50.81 -1.54 -30.44
N LEU A 511 49.95 -2.56 -30.52
CA LEU A 511 49.87 -3.43 -31.70
C LEU A 511 49.24 -2.71 -32.90
N ALA A 512 48.27 -1.81 -32.68
CA ALA A 512 47.73 -0.93 -33.73
C ALA A 512 48.81 -0.04 -34.35
N VAL A 513 49.67 0.56 -33.51
CA VAL A 513 50.83 1.36 -33.96
C VAL A 513 51.80 0.50 -34.78
N ASN A 514 52.14 -0.69 -34.30
CA ASN A 514 53.03 -1.62 -35.02
C ASN A 514 52.46 -2.05 -36.40
N VAL A 515 51.15 -2.30 -36.50
CA VAL A 515 50.48 -2.65 -37.77
C VAL A 515 50.53 -1.48 -38.76
N SER A 516 50.30 -0.25 -38.27
CA SER A 516 50.43 0.97 -39.07
C SER A 516 51.87 1.15 -39.60
N ASP A 517 52.87 0.96 -38.75
CA ASP A 517 54.29 1.02 -39.12
C ASP A 517 54.68 -0.03 -40.18
N VAL A 518 54.17 -1.26 -40.06
CA VAL A 518 54.36 -2.32 -41.08
C VAL A 518 53.73 -1.91 -42.42
N SER A 519 52.51 -1.38 -42.41
CA SER A 519 51.82 -0.91 -43.62
C SER A 519 52.61 0.21 -44.32
N SER A 520 53.06 1.21 -43.55
CA SER A 520 53.90 2.31 -44.05
C SER A 520 55.19 1.81 -44.71
N ARG A 521 55.95 0.94 -44.01
CA ARG A 521 57.18 0.33 -44.52
C ARG A 521 56.95 -0.52 -45.77
N THR A 522 55.79 -1.19 -45.87
CA THR A 522 55.41 -1.96 -47.06
C THR A 522 55.20 -1.03 -48.27
N GLY A 523 54.64 0.16 -48.06
CA GLY A 523 54.58 1.22 -49.06
C GLY A 523 55.96 1.68 -49.52
N GLU A 524 56.89 1.94 -48.59
CA GLU A 524 58.27 2.32 -48.90
C GLU A 524 59.00 1.24 -49.72
N VAL A 525 58.90 -0.03 -49.34
CA VAL A 525 59.55 -1.15 -50.05
C VAL A 525 58.96 -1.33 -51.46
N ASN A 526 57.65 -1.13 -51.64
CA ASN A 526 57.03 -1.15 -52.97
C ASN A 526 57.54 -0.01 -53.86
N GLN A 527 57.71 1.21 -53.32
CA GLN A 527 58.30 2.32 -54.06
C GLN A 527 59.76 2.04 -54.47
N ILE A 528 60.59 1.57 -53.53
CA ILE A 528 61.99 1.18 -53.80
C ILE A 528 62.05 0.06 -54.85
N SER A 529 61.12 -0.89 -54.81
CA SER A 529 61.01 -1.96 -55.80
C SER A 529 60.68 -1.41 -57.20
N SER A 530 59.70 -0.49 -57.30
CA SER A 530 59.38 0.19 -58.56
C SER A 530 60.59 0.93 -59.15
N ASP A 531 61.31 1.70 -58.32
CA ASP A 531 62.49 2.46 -58.75
C ASP A 531 63.64 1.54 -59.17
N THR A 532 63.85 0.43 -58.46
CA THR A 532 64.85 -0.60 -58.81
C THR A 532 64.50 -1.30 -60.13
N ASN A 533 63.22 -1.57 -60.39
CA ASN A 533 62.74 -2.14 -61.66
C ASN A 533 63.00 -1.18 -62.83
N ALA A 534 62.72 0.12 -62.64
CA ALA A 534 62.99 1.16 -63.63
C ALA A 534 64.50 1.31 -63.92
N LEU A 535 65.34 1.32 -62.88
CA LEU A 535 66.79 1.36 -63.03
C LEU A 535 67.35 0.10 -63.72
N SER A 536 66.83 -1.08 -63.41
CA SER A 536 67.26 -2.35 -64.04
C SER A 536 66.86 -2.43 -65.51
N LYS A 537 65.67 -1.95 -65.87
CA LYS A 537 65.24 -1.80 -67.28
C LYS A 537 66.14 -0.83 -68.04
N LYS A 538 66.51 0.30 -67.42
CA LYS A 538 67.46 1.27 -68.00
C LYS A 538 68.87 0.66 -68.15
N GLY A 539 69.34 -0.10 -67.17
CA GLY A 539 70.61 -0.83 -67.22
C GLY A 539 70.64 -1.87 -68.34
N SER A 540 69.56 -2.65 -68.49
CA SER A 540 69.38 -3.58 -69.60
C SER A 540 69.43 -2.88 -70.96
N SER A 541 68.72 -1.75 -71.12
CA SER A 541 68.76 -0.97 -72.37
C SER A 541 70.17 -0.47 -72.72
N LEU A 542 70.94 -0.01 -71.74
CA LEU A 542 72.32 0.46 -71.94
C LEU A 542 73.28 -0.69 -72.27
N ALA A 543 73.12 -1.84 -71.62
CA ALA A 543 73.91 -3.04 -71.94
C ALA A 543 73.61 -3.56 -73.35
N GLN A 544 72.36 -3.48 -73.81
CA GLN A 544 71.95 -3.85 -75.16
C GLN A 544 72.50 -2.88 -76.23
N GLU A 545 72.53 -1.57 -75.94
CA GLU A 545 73.16 -0.58 -76.82
C GLU A 545 74.67 -0.81 -76.94
N ALA A 546 75.35 -1.10 -75.82
CA ALA A 546 76.76 -1.46 -75.81
C ALA A 546 77.06 -2.77 -76.56
N GLU A 547 76.17 -3.77 -76.46
CA GLU A 547 76.32 -5.06 -77.16
C GLU A 547 76.23 -4.88 -78.68
N ARG A 548 75.29 -4.06 -79.15
CA ARG A 548 75.23 -3.64 -80.56
C ARG A 548 76.51 -2.90 -80.99
N GLY A 549 77.04 -2.03 -80.12
CA GLY A 549 78.32 -1.36 -80.34
C GLY A 549 79.50 -2.35 -80.51
N MET A 550 79.54 -3.43 -79.72
CA MET A 550 80.56 -4.48 -79.88
C MET A 550 80.39 -5.25 -81.21
N MET A 551 79.17 -5.46 -81.69
CA MET A 551 78.96 -6.03 -83.04
C MET A 551 79.48 -5.09 -84.14
N GLU A 552 79.19 -3.80 -84.05
CA GLU A 552 79.67 -2.78 -85.01
C GLU A 552 81.21 -2.68 -85.01
N ILE A 553 81.85 -2.75 -83.84
CA ILE A 553 83.32 -2.80 -83.71
C ILE A 553 83.88 -4.10 -84.30
N THR A 554 83.24 -5.25 -84.07
CA THR A 554 83.69 -6.55 -84.63
C THR A 554 83.70 -6.47 -86.16
N SER A 555 82.59 -6.06 -86.77
CA SER A 555 82.47 -5.90 -88.24
C SER A 555 83.45 -4.88 -88.81
N SER A 556 83.75 -3.81 -88.06
CA SER A 556 84.76 -2.81 -88.47
C SER A 556 86.18 -3.36 -88.40
N THR A 557 86.46 -4.21 -87.41
CA THR A 557 87.79 -4.83 -87.24
C THR A 557 88.04 -5.88 -88.33
N ASP A 558 87.04 -6.72 -88.64
CA ASP A 558 87.11 -7.69 -89.74
C ASP A 558 87.41 -7.01 -91.10
N LEU A 559 86.80 -5.84 -91.36
CA LEU A 559 87.09 -5.03 -92.55
C LEU A 559 88.54 -4.52 -92.56
N VAL A 560 89.07 -4.06 -91.42
CA VAL A 560 90.47 -3.63 -91.31
C VAL A 560 91.43 -4.80 -91.52
N THR A 561 91.16 -5.99 -90.97
CA THR A 561 91.96 -7.21 -91.24
C THR A 561 91.99 -7.55 -92.73
N GLY A 562 90.86 -7.41 -93.43
CA GLY A 562 90.79 -7.56 -94.89
C GLY A 562 91.71 -6.59 -95.64
N LEU A 563 91.63 -5.29 -95.33
CA LEU A 563 92.49 -4.27 -95.94
C LEU A 563 93.98 -4.48 -95.63
N VAL A 564 94.31 -4.93 -94.42
CA VAL A 564 95.68 -5.28 -94.02
C VAL A 564 96.21 -6.46 -94.86
N HIS A 565 95.38 -7.46 -95.15
CA HIS A 565 95.73 -8.58 -96.02
C HIS A 565 95.97 -8.14 -97.47
N GLU A 566 95.12 -7.27 -98.02
CA GLU A 566 95.32 -6.69 -99.36
C GLU A 566 96.65 -5.93 -99.46
N ILE A 567 97.00 -5.13 -98.44
CA ILE A 567 98.29 -4.44 -98.36
C ILE A 567 99.46 -5.43 -98.35
N MET A 568 99.35 -6.55 -97.62
CA MET A 568 100.41 -7.59 -97.62
C MET A 568 100.59 -8.22 -99.01
N GLU A 569 99.50 -8.46 -99.75
CA GLU A 569 99.58 -8.99 -101.11
C GLU A 569 100.29 -8.01 -102.06
N GLU A 570 99.94 -6.72 -102.01
CA GLU A 570 100.59 -5.67 -102.80
C GLU A 570 102.07 -5.48 -102.44
N MET A 571 102.43 -5.51 -101.16
CA MET A 571 103.84 -5.51 -100.72
C MET A 571 104.61 -6.71 -101.30
N GLY A 572 103.98 -7.88 -101.36
CA GLY A 572 104.53 -9.08 -102.00
C GLY A 572 104.73 -8.92 -103.52
N LYS A 573 103.87 -8.17 -104.20
CA LYS A 573 104.03 -7.81 -105.63
C LYS A 573 105.19 -6.83 -105.82
N ILE A 574 105.28 -5.78 -104.99
CA ILE A 574 106.35 -4.78 -105.05
C ILE A 574 107.72 -5.42 -104.75
N SER A 575 107.80 -6.33 -103.78
CA SER A 575 109.04 -7.08 -103.48
C SER A 575 109.56 -7.84 -104.71
N LYS A 576 108.68 -8.57 -105.42
CA LYS A 576 109.02 -9.26 -106.67
C LYS A 576 109.51 -8.32 -107.76
N ILE A 577 108.89 -7.14 -107.90
CA ILE A 577 109.33 -6.11 -108.85
C ILE A 577 110.72 -5.58 -108.47
N SER A 578 110.99 -5.34 -107.19
CA SER A 578 112.30 -4.88 -106.70
C SER A 578 113.42 -5.89 -106.99
N LEU A 579 113.16 -7.19 -106.82
CA LEU A 579 114.09 -8.25 -107.20
C LEU A 579 114.40 -8.22 -108.70
N VAL A 580 113.38 -8.10 -109.56
CA VAL A 580 113.56 -7.99 -111.02
C VAL A 580 114.37 -6.74 -111.40
N ILE A 581 114.17 -5.60 -110.73
CA ILE A 581 114.97 -4.39 -110.94
C ILE A 581 116.44 -4.63 -110.54
N SER A 582 116.69 -5.30 -109.40
CA SER A 582 118.04 -5.65 -108.96
C SER A 582 118.74 -6.60 -109.93
N ASP A 583 118.03 -7.60 -110.47
CA ASP A 583 118.55 -8.52 -111.49
C ASP A 583 118.88 -7.78 -112.80
N ILE A 584 117.98 -6.91 -113.28
CA ILE A 584 118.22 -6.08 -114.47
C ILE A 584 119.41 -5.16 -114.26
N ALA A 585 119.53 -4.54 -113.08
CA ALA A 585 120.65 -3.67 -112.73
C ALA A 585 121.98 -4.46 -112.67
N SER A 586 121.97 -5.68 -112.12
CA SER A 586 123.12 -6.60 -112.11
C SER A 586 123.57 -6.99 -113.52
N GLN A 587 122.62 -7.37 -114.40
CA GLN A 587 122.87 -7.64 -115.81
C GLN A 587 123.40 -6.41 -116.55
N THR A 588 122.83 -5.23 -116.30
CA THR A 588 123.24 -3.97 -116.91
C THR A 588 124.67 -3.59 -116.48
N ASN A 589 125.03 -3.78 -115.21
CA ASN A 589 126.40 -3.60 -114.72
C ASN A 589 127.39 -4.57 -115.39
N LEU A 590 127.01 -5.83 -115.65
CA LEU A 590 127.85 -6.78 -116.39
C LEU A 590 128.00 -6.41 -117.88
N LEU A 591 126.92 -6.00 -118.55
CA LEU A 591 126.96 -5.53 -119.93
C LEU A 591 127.81 -4.26 -120.07
N ALA A 592 127.64 -3.31 -119.15
CA ALA A 592 128.42 -2.08 -119.09
C ALA A 592 129.90 -2.35 -118.77
N LEU A 593 130.21 -3.31 -117.90
CA LEU A 593 131.58 -3.76 -117.64
C LEU A 593 132.23 -4.36 -118.90
N ASN A 594 131.52 -5.24 -119.61
CA ASN A 594 132.00 -5.83 -120.87
C ASN A 594 132.22 -4.76 -121.94
N ALA A 595 131.29 -3.81 -122.06
CA ALA A 595 131.41 -2.68 -122.98
C ALA A 595 132.59 -1.76 -122.61
N ALA A 596 132.83 -1.49 -121.32
CA ALA A 596 133.96 -0.70 -120.86
C ALA A 596 135.31 -1.40 -121.12
N ILE A 597 135.38 -2.73 -120.96
CA ILE A 597 136.56 -3.54 -121.28
C ILE A 597 136.85 -3.47 -122.78
N GLU A 598 135.86 -3.71 -123.64
CA GLU A 598 136.08 -3.75 -125.09
C GLU A 598 136.34 -2.34 -125.67
N ALA A 599 135.74 -1.29 -125.08
CA ALA A 599 136.05 0.10 -125.39
C ALA A 599 137.48 0.49 -124.97
N ALA A 600 137.97 0.01 -123.82
CA ALA A 600 139.37 0.19 -123.42
C ALA A 600 140.33 -0.57 -124.37
N ARG A 601 139.90 -1.70 -124.91
CA ARG A 601 140.64 -2.53 -125.88
C ARG A 601 140.80 -1.85 -127.25
N ALA A 602 139.88 -0.96 -127.62
CA ALA A 602 139.88 -0.20 -128.87
C ALA A 602 140.78 1.07 -128.84
N GLY A 603 141.49 1.34 -127.74
CA GLY A 603 142.44 2.45 -127.64
C GLY A 603 141.80 3.84 -127.76
N GLU A 604 142.51 4.79 -128.40
CA GLU A 604 142.07 6.19 -128.56
C GLU A 604 140.66 6.33 -129.18
N ALA A 605 140.26 5.43 -130.09
CA ALA A 605 138.94 5.45 -130.73
C ALA A 605 137.79 5.01 -129.79
N GLY A 606 138.07 4.16 -128.81
CA GLY A 606 137.07 3.67 -127.85
C GLY A 606 136.86 4.58 -126.63
N ARG A 607 137.69 5.61 -126.47
CA ARG A 607 137.79 6.42 -125.24
C ARG A 607 136.49 7.10 -124.83
N GLY A 608 135.67 7.56 -125.78
CA GLY A 608 134.33 8.12 -125.50
C GLY A 608 133.32 7.06 -125.06
N PHE A 609 133.32 5.88 -125.70
CA PHE A 609 132.46 4.75 -125.31
C PHE A 609 132.84 4.19 -123.93
N ALA A 610 134.12 4.18 -123.58
CA ALA A 610 134.58 3.73 -122.26
C ALA A 610 134.04 4.62 -121.12
N VAL A 611 133.94 5.94 -121.33
CA VAL A 611 133.34 6.86 -120.37
C VAL A 611 131.84 6.58 -120.21
N VAL A 612 131.09 6.48 -121.32
CA VAL A 612 129.65 6.16 -121.28
C VAL A 612 129.39 4.80 -120.63
N ALA A 613 130.21 3.78 -120.94
CA ALA A 613 130.08 2.46 -120.33
C ALA A 613 130.42 2.48 -118.82
N SER A 614 131.39 3.29 -118.38
CA SER A 614 131.66 3.48 -116.95
C SER A 614 130.51 4.21 -116.24
N GLU A 615 129.88 5.17 -116.89
CA GLU A 615 128.73 5.90 -116.36
C GLU A 615 127.50 4.98 -116.23
N VAL A 616 127.16 4.23 -117.29
CA VAL A 616 126.08 3.22 -117.25
C VAL A 616 126.35 2.14 -116.21
N LYS A 617 127.61 1.74 -116.00
CA LYS A 617 128.00 0.83 -114.92
C LYS A 617 127.73 1.44 -113.54
N SER A 618 128.03 2.73 -113.36
CA SER A 618 127.75 3.46 -112.11
C SER A 618 126.25 3.55 -111.84
N LEU A 619 125.45 4.00 -112.81
CA LEU A 619 123.98 4.04 -112.71
C LEU A 619 123.38 2.65 -112.47
N ALA A 620 123.96 1.59 -113.03
CA ALA A 620 123.52 0.22 -112.80
C ALA A 620 123.81 -0.25 -111.36
N LEU A 621 124.98 0.08 -110.79
CA LEU A 621 125.27 -0.18 -109.38
C LEU A 621 124.36 0.62 -108.44
N GLU A 622 124.11 1.89 -108.76
CA GLU A 622 123.19 2.76 -108.00
C GLU A 622 121.73 2.31 -108.09
N SER A 623 121.28 1.84 -109.26
CA SER A 623 119.96 1.24 -109.46
C SER A 623 119.81 -0.06 -108.67
N ARG A 624 120.86 -0.90 -108.63
CA ARG A 624 120.86 -2.13 -107.82
C ARG A 624 120.77 -1.80 -106.33
N GLN A 625 121.58 -0.87 -105.84
CA GLN A 625 121.54 -0.41 -104.44
C GLN A 625 120.16 0.18 -104.09
N SER A 626 119.55 0.94 -105.00
CA SER A 626 118.21 1.50 -104.81
C SER A 626 117.14 0.39 -104.70
N ALA A 627 117.24 -0.65 -105.54
CA ALA A 627 116.35 -1.81 -105.49
C ALA A 627 116.57 -2.69 -104.24
N GLU A 628 117.79 -2.81 -103.76
CA GLU A 628 118.14 -3.45 -102.47
C GLU A 628 117.51 -2.65 -101.31
N ASN A 629 117.68 -1.32 -101.28
CA ASN A 629 117.08 -0.44 -100.26
C ASN A 629 115.54 -0.48 -100.29
N ILE A 630 114.92 -0.53 -101.47
CA ILE A 630 113.46 -0.73 -101.61
C ILE A 630 113.06 -2.10 -101.06
N SER A 631 113.81 -3.16 -101.37
CA SER A 631 113.53 -4.50 -100.84
C SER A 631 113.58 -4.54 -99.31
N GLU A 632 114.56 -3.89 -98.67
CA GLU A 632 114.65 -3.78 -97.22
C GLU A 632 113.46 -2.99 -96.63
N MET A 633 113.07 -1.88 -97.25
CA MET A 633 111.87 -1.12 -96.83
C MET A 633 110.59 -1.95 -96.95
N ILE A 634 110.43 -2.73 -98.02
CA ILE A 634 109.27 -3.60 -98.23
C ILE A 634 109.26 -4.78 -97.24
N GLU A 635 110.42 -5.37 -96.90
CA GLU A 635 110.53 -6.37 -95.84
C GLU A 635 110.13 -5.78 -94.47
N GLY A 636 110.61 -4.56 -94.17
CA GLY A 636 110.24 -3.81 -92.96
C GLY A 636 108.75 -3.47 -92.89
N LEU A 637 108.13 -3.07 -94.01
CA LEU A 637 106.70 -2.84 -94.12
C LEU A 637 105.92 -4.16 -93.95
N THR A 638 106.34 -5.25 -94.60
CA THR A 638 105.70 -6.57 -94.47
C THR A 638 105.68 -7.04 -93.02
N LYS A 639 106.80 -6.92 -92.29
CA LYS A 639 106.87 -7.24 -90.85
C LYS A 639 105.92 -6.38 -90.00
N LYS A 640 105.82 -5.08 -90.29
CA LYS A 640 104.89 -4.18 -89.59
C LYS A 640 103.42 -4.48 -89.91
N THR A 641 103.10 -4.81 -91.16
CA THR A 641 101.73 -5.14 -91.59
C THR A 641 101.29 -6.49 -91.03
N GLN A 642 102.18 -7.50 -90.96
CA GLN A 642 101.91 -8.75 -90.24
C GLN A 642 101.63 -8.49 -88.75
N ALA A 643 102.48 -7.69 -88.08
CA ALA A 643 102.25 -7.34 -86.67
C ALA A 643 100.94 -6.57 -86.45
N ALA A 644 100.49 -5.78 -87.43
CA ALA A 644 99.18 -5.14 -87.42
C ALA A 644 98.04 -6.17 -87.57
N SER A 645 98.16 -7.14 -88.49
CA SER A 645 97.20 -8.25 -88.65
C SER A 645 97.08 -9.06 -87.36
N ASP A 646 98.21 -9.51 -86.80
CA ASP A 646 98.26 -10.27 -85.54
C ASP A 646 97.65 -9.51 -84.35
N THR A 647 97.64 -8.17 -84.43
CA THR A 647 97.01 -7.30 -83.42
C THR A 647 95.52 -7.16 -83.67
N MET A 648 95.06 -7.06 -84.92
CA MET A 648 93.63 -7.02 -85.27
C MET A 648 92.93 -8.34 -84.94
N ASP A 649 93.55 -9.49 -85.21
CA ASP A 649 93.00 -10.80 -84.84
C ASP A 649 92.80 -10.90 -83.30
N LYS A 650 93.74 -10.36 -82.52
CA LYS A 650 93.58 -10.25 -81.05
C LYS A 650 92.48 -9.27 -80.66
N SER A 651 92.33 -8.15 -81.36
CA SER A 651 91.23 -7.20 -81.13
C SER A 651 89.87 -7.84 -81.37
N VAL A 652 89.69 -8.65 -82.43
CA VAL A 652 88.44 -9.40 -82.67
C VAL A 652 88.11 -10.32 -81.50
N LEU A 653 89.10 -11.04 -80.96
CA LEU A 653 88.90 -11.90 -79.79
C LEU A 653 88.44 -11.11 -78.56
N VAL A 654 89.13 -10.00 -78.22
CA VAL A 654 88.80 -9.15 -77.06
C VAL A 654 87.42 -8.51 -77.20
N VAL A 655 87.04 -8.05 -78.39
CA VAL A 655 85.71 -7.45 -78.63
C VAL A 655 84.60 -8.50 -78.52
N ARG A 656 84.83 -9.73 -79.00
CA ARG A 656 83.87 -10.84 -78.83
C ARG A 656 83.72 -11.28 -77.37
N GLU A 657 84.80 -11.27 -76.58
CA GLU A 657 84.72 -11.47 -75.12
C GLU A 657 83.92 -10.34 -74.44
N GLY A 658 84.13 -9.08 -74.85
CA GLY A 658 83.34 -7.93 -74.39
C GLY A 658 81.84 -8.07 -74.70
N GLY A 659 81.49 -8.47 -75.92
CA GLY A 659 80.10 -8.77 -76.31
C GLY A 659 79.47 -9.89 -75.48
N LYS A 660 80.22 -10.96 -75.19
CA LYS A 660 79.76 -12.06 -74.31
C LYS A 660 79.49 -11.56 -72.88
N ALA A 661 80.38 -10.75 -72.31
CA ALA A 661 80.21 -10.17 -70.98
C ALA A 661 78.98 -9.25 -70.89
N LEU A 662 78.66 -8.51 -71.97
CA LEU A 662 77.45 -7.69 -72.04
C LEU A 662 76.18 -8.54 -72.12
N ASN A 663 76.20 -9.65 -72.84
CA ASN A 663 75.07 -10.60 -72.88
C ASN A 663 74.84 -11.27 -71.50
N GLU A 664 75.92 -11.66 -70.80
CA GLU A 664 75.82 -12.13 -69.41
C GLU A 664 75.25 -11.04 -68.48
N THR A 665 75.64 -9.77 -68.69
CA THR A 665 75.10 -8.61 -67.95
C THR A 665 73.60 -8.38 -68.22
N LEU A 666 73.13 -8.55 -69.45
CA LEU A 666 71.70 -8.52 -69.81
C LEU A 666 70.91 -9.63 -69.07
N GLY A 667 71.48 -10.83 -68.98
CA GLY A 667 70.92 -11.93 -68.20
C GLY A 667 70.73 -11.56 -66.72
N VAL A 668 71.73 -10.93 -66.11
CA VAL A 668 71.66 -10.45 -64.72
C VAL A 668 70.57 -9.38 -64.54
N PHE A 669 70.47 -8.39 -65.43
CA PHE A 669 69.42 -7.37 -65.33
C PHE A 669 68.00 -7.95 -65.41
N ASN A 670 67.76 -8.94 -66.27
CA ASN A 670 66.46 -9.62 -66.35
C ASN A 670 66.15 -10.40 -65.05
N GLN A 671 67.15 -11.11 -64.48
CA GLN A 671 66.98 -11.78 -63.18
C GLN A 671 66.68 -10.80 -62.03
N ILE A 672 67.25 -9.59 -62.04
CA ILE A 672 66.92 -8.54 -61.08
C ILE A 672 65.48 -8.08 -61.28
N ILE A 673 65.02 -7.85 -62.51
CA ILE A 673 63.63 -7.46 -62.82
C ILE A 673 62.64 -8.50 -62.27
N ASP A 674 62.87 -9.79 -62.52
CA ASP A 674 62.00 -10.87 -62.06
C ASP A 674 62.00 -11.00 -60.52
N SER A 675 63.17 -10.84 -59.89
CA SER A 675 63.32 -10.85 -58.44
C SER A 675 62.56 -9.68 -57.79
N VAL A 676 62.68 -8.47 -58.36
CA VAL A 676 62.01 -7.26 -57.88
C VAL A 676 60.49 -7.33 -58.07
N ASN A 677 60.01 -7.88 -59.19
CA ASN A 677 58.58 -8.16 -59.38
C ASN A 677 58.06 -9.14 -58.31
N THR A 678 58.86 -10.15 -57.94
CA THR A 678 58.53 -11.11 -56.88
C THR A 678 58.47 -10.44 -55.50
N VAL A 679 59.41 -9.55 -55.19
CA VAL A 679 59.39 -8.76 -53.93
C VAL A 679 58.13 -7.88 -53.86
N SER A 680 57.75 -7.19 -54.93
CA SER A 680 56.54 -6.36 -54.93
C SER A 680 55.26 -7.20 -54.74
N LEU A 681 55.17 -8.38 -55.35
CA LEU A 681 54.06 -9.32 -55.11
C LEU A 681 54.03 -9.83 -53.66
N GLN A 682 55.19 -10.03 -53.02
CA GLN A 682 55.24 -10.38 -51.60
C GLN A 682 54.81 -9.21 -50.71
N MET A 683 55.21 -7.97 -51.03
CA MET A 683 54.77 -6.78 -50.30
C MET A 683 53.26 -6.55 -50.39
N ASP A 684 52.63 -6.79 -51.53
CA ASP A 684 51.16 -6.75 -51.66
C ASP A 684 50.45 -7.76 -50.72
N ASN A 685 51.03 -8.95 -50.52
CA ASN A 685 50.52 -9.90 -49.53
C ASN A 685 50.77 -9.45 -48.08
N VAL A 686 51.89 -8.78 -47.79
CA VAL A 686 52.16 -8.20 -46.45
C VAL A 686 51.18 -7.06 -46.14
N ALA A 687 50.87 -6.20 -47.11
CA ALA A 687 49.88 -5.13 -46.96
C ALA A 687 48.50 -5.70 -46.59
N LYS A 688 48.03 -6.72 -47.32
CA LYS A 688 46.77 -7.42 -47.03
C LYS A 688 46.76 -8.07 -45.64
N ALA A 689 47.88 -8.64 -45.21
CA ALA A 689 48.01 -9.20 -43.86
C ALA A 689 47.95 -8.11 -42.78
N ALA A 690 48.55 -6.94 -43.02
CA ALA A 690 48.48 -5.79 -42.12
C ALA A 690 47.05 -5.23 -42.02
N GLU A 691 46.32 -5.11 -43.14
CA GLU A 691 44.89 -4.73 -43.14
C GLU A 691 44.03 -5.71 -42.31
N GLN A 692 44.25 -7.02 -42.47
CA GLN A 692 43.58 -8.04 -41.67
C GLN A 692 43.94 -7.96 -40.17
N GLN A 693 45.20 -7.67 -39.84
CA GLN A 693 45.61 -7.45 -38.46
C GLN A 693 44.97 -6.20 -37.85
N ALA A 694 44.83 -5.10 -38.62
CA ALA A 694 44.15 -3.89 -38.14
C ALA A 694 42.68 -4.17 -37.78
N ALA A 695 41.95 -4.88 -38.64
CA ALA A 695 40.57 -5.29 -38.35
C ALA A 695 40.47 -6.19 -37.09
N ALA A 696 41.37 -7.15 -36.94
CA ALA A 696 41.43 -8.01 -35.76
C ALA A 696 41.77 -7.23 -34.47
N VAL A 697 42.59 -6.18 -34.57
CA VAL A 697 42.91 -5.29 -33.44
C VAL A 697 41.67 -4.52 -32.97
N GLU A 698 40.88 -3.98 -33.90
CA GLU A 698 39.62 -3.30 -33.58
C GLU A 698 38.61 -4.26 -32.92
N GLU A 699 38.43 -5.46 -33.47
CA GLU A 699 37.52 -6.49 -32.94
C GLU A 699 37.91 -6.98 -31.54
N ILE A 700 39.19 -7.23 -31.30
CA ILE A 700 39.71 -7.61 -29.98
C ILE A 700 39.54 -6.44 -29.00
N THR A 701 39.80 -5.21 -29.42
CA THR A 701 39.62 -4.01 -28.58
C THR A 701 38.15 -3.81 -28.18
N ALA A 702 37.21 -4.02 -29.10
CA ALA A 702 35.78 -4.00 -28.79
C ALA A 702 35.40 -5.10 -27.79
N SER A 703 35.90 -6.33 -28.01
CA SER A 703 35.68 -7.48 -27.13
C SER A 703 36.22 -7.26 -25.71
N ILE A 704 37.40 -6.65 -25.56
CA ILE A 704 37.98 -6.33 -24.24
C ILE A 704 37.11 -5.30 -23.50
N ASN A 705 36.54 -4.31 -24.20
CA ASN A 705 35.64 -3.33 -23.57
C ASN A 705 34.32 -3.98 -23.09
N GLU A 706 33.78 -4.96 -23.81
CA GLU A 706 32.63 -5.75 -23.38
C GLU A 706 32.96 -6.61 -22.15
N VAL A 707 34.10 -7.32 -22.17
CA VAL A 707 34.57 -8.11 -21.01
C VAL A 707 34.85 -7.21 -19.80
N ASN A 708 35.38 -6.00 -19.98
CA ASN A 708 35.59 -5.03 -18.89
C ASN A 708 34.26 -4.60 -18.26
N THR A 709 33.22 -4.42 -19.07
CA THR A 709 31.86 -4.14 -18.60
C THR A 709 31.29 -5.30 -17.78
N LEU A 710 31.50 -6.55 -18.24
CA LEU A 710 31.09 -7.76 -17.50
C LEU A 710 31.85 -7.94 -16.18
N VAL A 711 33.15 -7.64 -16.16
CA VAL A 711 33.98 -7.70 -14.95
C VAL A 711 33.55 -6.63 -13.93
N SER A 712 33.25 -5.41 -14.38
CA SER A 712 32.68 -4.36 -13.52
C SER A 712 31.30 -4.76 -12.96
N GLY A 713 30.44 -5.38 -13.78
CA GLY A 713 29.18 -5.96 -13.32
C GLY A 713 29.38 -7.06 -12.27
N THR A 714 30.34 -7.96 -12.49
CA THR A 714 30.69 -9.05 -11.56
C THR A 714 31.15 -8.51 -10.20
N ALA A 715 31.96 -7.44 -10.16
CA ALA A 715 32.33 -6.78 -8.91
C ALA A 715 31.12 -6.24 -8.16
N LYS A 716 30.18 -5.61 -8.87
CA LYS A 716 28.95 -5.06 -8.29
C LYS A 716 28.02 -6.14 -7.73
N ASP A 717 27.83 -7.24 -8.47
CA ASP A 717 27.01 -8.37 -8.05
C ASP A 717 27.63 -9.11 -6.84
N ALA A 718 28.97 -9.14 -6.77
CA ALA A 718 29.68 -9.64 -5.59
C ALA A 718 29.42 -8.75 -4.36
N VAL A 719 29.53 -7.42 -4.48
CA VAL A 719 29.19 -6.49 -3.37
C VAL A 719 27.73 -6.66 -2.93
N ALA A 720 26.79 -6.84 -3.85
CA ALA A 720 25.38 -7.12 -3.52
C ALA A 720 25.21 -8.47 -2.80
N SER A 721 25.97 -9.50 -3.19
CA SER A 721 25.95 -10.81 -2.54
C SER A 721 26.52 -10.79 -1.12
N ALA A 722 27.56 -9.97 -0.87
CA ALA A 722 28.09 -9.73 0.48
C ALA A 722 27.03 -9.07 1.37
N ALA A 723 26.39 -7.99 0.91
CA ALA A 723 25.33 -7.30 1.66
C ALA A 723 24.13 -8.23 1.97
N ALA A 724 23.71 -9.06 1.02
CA ALA A 724 22.66 -10.05 1.24
C ALA A 724 23.06 -11.14 2.26
N SER A 725 24.36 -11.45 2.36
CA SER A 725 24.89 -12.40 3.35
C SER A 725 24.96 -11.79 4.76
N GLU A 726 25.20 -10.48 4.88
CA GLU A 726 25.09 -9.73 6.13
C GLU A 726 23.62 -9.62 6.60
N GLU A 727 22.68 -9.33 5.69
CA GLU A 727 21.25 -9.29 6.00
C GLU A 727 20.73 -10.68 6.42
N ALA A 728 21.17 -11.74 5.73
CA ALA A 728 20.88 -13.11 6.12
C ALA A 728 21.44 -13.45 7.51
N ALA A 729 22.64 -12.99 7.87
CA ALA A 729 23.20 -13.17 9.22
C ALA A 729 22.31 -12.53 10.31
N ALA A 730 21.82 -11.31 10.08
CA ALA A 730 20.88 -10.66 11.00
C ALA A 730 19.54 -11.40 11.13
N ALA A 731 19.02 -11.95 10.03
CA ALA A 731 17.81 -12.77 10.05
C ALA A 731 18.03 -14.10 10.81
N ILE A 732 19.19 -14.73 10.65
CA ILE A 732 19.60 -15.96 11.33
C ILE A 732 19.64 -15.77 12.86
N ASP A 733 20.21 -14.65 13.34
CA ASP A 733 20.20 -14.30 14.76
C ASP A 733 18.77 -14.15 15.30
N GLN A 734 17.88 -13.48 14.56
CA GLN A 734 16.48 -13.34 14.95
C GLN A 734 15.72 -14.68 15.03
N ILE A 735 15.98 -15.62 14.11
CA ILE A 735 15.36 -16.95 14.16
C ILE A 735 15.98 -17.78 15.31
N SER A 736 17.27 -17.62 15.59
CA SER A 736 17.96 -18.24 16.73
C SER A 736 17.29 -17.86 18.06
N ASP A 737 16.99 -16.57 18.25
CA ASP A 737 16.23 -16.09 19.41
C ASP A 737 14.81 -16.67 19.50
N GLN A 738 14.11 -16.81 18.38
CA GLN A 738 12.79 -17.47 18.37
C GLN A 738 12.87 -18.95 18.71
N ILE A 739 13.90 -19.67 18.26
CA ILE A 739 14.15 -21.07 18.65
C ILE A 739 14.39 -21.18 20.16
N ASN A 740 15.16 -20.27 20.74
CA ASN A 740 15.40 -20.24 22.18
C ASN A 740 14.09 -20.02 22.97
N GLN A 741 13.24 -19.07 22.53
CA GLN A 741 11.92 -18.84 23.13
C GLN A 741 10.99 -20.07 23.01
N VAL A 742 10.95 -20.74 21.85
CA VAL A 742 10.15 -21.97 21.69
C VAL A 742 10.66 -23.08 22.62
N THR A 743 11.98 -23.18 22.81
CA THR A 743 12.59 -24.17 23.72
C THR A 743 12.21 -23.91 25.18
N GLU A 744 12.22 -22.65 25.63
CA GLU A 744 11.78 -22.28 26.99
C GLU A 744 10.29 -22.60 27.22
N VAL A 745 9.44 -22.36 26.22
CA VAL A 745 8.02 -22.71 26.25
C VAL A 745 7.80 -24.23 26.27
N THR A 746 8.54 -25.02 25.47
CA THR A 746 8.39 -26.48 25.50
C THR A 746 8.89 -27.09 26.80
N GLU A 747 10.00 -26.61 27.38
CA GLU A 747 10.45 -27.04 28.71
C GLU A 747 9.39 -26.77 29.77
N THR A 748 8.77 -25.58 29.75
CA THR A 748 7.66 -25.24 30.65
C THR A 748 6.46 -26.18 30.46
N LEU A 749 6.07 -26.46 29.22
CA LEU A 749 4.97 -27.39 28.93
C LEU A 749 5.27 -28.83 29.37
N VAL A 750 6.52 -29.31 29.26
CA VAL A 750 6.94 -30.62 29.81
C VAL A 750 6.78 -30.67 31.33
N VAL A 751 7.05 -29.57 32.05
CA VAL A 751 6.88 -29.49 33.51
C VAL A 751 5.40 -29.48 33.90
N GLU A 752 4.56 -28.75 33.16
CA GLU A 752 3.12 -28.71 33.41
C GLU A 752 2.43 -30.05 33.09
N THR A 753 2.71 -30.69 31.95
CA THR A 753 2.08 -31.98 31.62
C THR A 753 2.45 -33.10 32.60
N LYS A 754 3.65 -33.07 33.18
CA LYS A 754 4.08 -34.00 34.25
C LYS A 754 3.31 -33.89 35.56
N LYS A 755 2.49 -32.86 35.78
CA LYS A 755 1.63 -32.74 36.96
C LYS A 755 0.40 -33.65 36.88
N PHE A 756 0.01 -34.06 35.67
CA PHE A 756 -1.17 -34.87 35.44
C PHE A 756 -0.86 -36.35 35.56
N THR A 757 -1.72 -37.08 36.27
CA THR A 757 -1.74 -38.56 36.29
C THR A 757 -2.94 -39.00 35.47
N ILE A 758 -2.67 -39.73 34.38
CA ILE A 758 -3.63 -39.98 33.29
C ILE A 758 -3.87 -41.46 33.04
#